data_AF-A0A4V3Z585-F1
#
_entry.id   AF-A0A4V3Z585-F1
#
_cell.length_a   1.000
_cell.length_b   1.000
_cell.length_c   1.000
_cell.angle_alpha   90.00
_cell.angle_beta   90.00
_cell.angle_gamma   90.00
#
_symmetry.space_group_name_H-M   'P 1'
#
loop_
_entity.id
_entity.type
_entity.pdbx_description
1 polymer ?
#
loop_
_entity_poly.entity_id
_entity_poly.type
_entity_poly.pdbx_seq_one_letter_code
_entity_poly.pdbx_strand_id
1 'polypeptide(L)'
;MYLKVLYIRFYKSFNYDYLRKSHPKAEADKWDLLSDGKFYPFVRIPLESDITTVVGANESGKSQTLSAVKCLLTGEGIERKDFCRYSTFFSVGKDMATPEFGGEFAGLTSDEMATIRSIAGLSTEASVDSFCFFRFNKRTTLYVQNGGSWSEHDLKTADIKRIALPTYFEINARIPLPDSVPIDYLVDTRVNKTGKPRKQTLAWYERVRDNLDWFSPEGIAKSSAKITAAFAAASSGESDEHLAARLGLAEDLLIDVAGIDRSAFEELRKAVRQSEGYANGLVAKMNAQLAEALNFPKWWTQDTEFSLYLTLRDFDLVFTVRDRTGSDYSFSERSGGMSYFLSYFVQYLSHVHPGSQEILLMDEPDAYLSTLGQQDLLRIFDSFASPEDTAVPTVQVVYVTHSPFLIDKNHGERIRVLEKGDGEEGTRVVSNAARNHYEPLRSAFGAFVAETTFISNCNLMLEGPADQVLLAGLSSLARRLRRPGESLDLNSLSLVPSGGAEHIPYMVYLATGRDVDRPAVAVLLDSDGEGEKIVAELKRGYRDRKLLDDEFIVQVGSIDPDTVMVDVSSLQETEDLIPAAVAELALKQVAREVLSNSEAQTFIQALPELSIPTGQKVFRAAEMAAKEHTKDAAHEIRLDKVAFARAVLEVIQEQGNESLRDQTLSNFEVLYGLINAAKRAAERKNTRERTSKTMNRLRKNFSKDHPTSATRRDAQTLLEDVLAQLTDTSPEAEKIRDDVRLIRADFLIDSDVALPVSEYETFKQRLEALTYGPVHQVQDSPTI
;
A
#
# COMPACT_ATOMS: atom_id res chain seq x y z
N MET A 1 -15.13 19.27 2.48
CA MET A 1 -15.86 18.39 3.44
C MET A 1 -15.42 16.92 3.28
N TYR A 2 -15.28 16.15 4.37
CA TYR A 2 -15.01 14.69 4.33
C TYR A 2 -15.88 13.91 5.35
N LEU A 3 -16.05 12.60 5.14
CA LEU A 3 -16.79 11.74 6.08
C LEU A 3 -15.86 11.32 7.23
N LYS A 4 -16.07 11.87 8.42
CA LYS A 4 -15.22 11.66 9.60
C LYS A 4 -15.61 10.43 10.42
N VAL A 5 -16.90 10.14 10.54
CA VAL A 5 -17.40 8.96 11.27
C VAL A 5 -18.58 8.36 10.52
N LEU A 6 -18.52 7.07 10.23
CA LEU A 6 -19.64 6.30 9.71
C LEU A 6 -20.40 5.63 10.86
N TYR A 7 -21.72 5.82 10.88
CA TYR A 7 -22.63 5.23 11.84
C TYR A 7 -23.47 4.17 11.15
N ILE A 8 -23.46 2.94 11.67
CA ILE A 8 -24.23 1.82 11.12
C ILE A 8 -25.08 1.19 12.21
N ARG A 9 -26.37 0.97 11.92
CA ARG A 9 -27.29 0.26 12.81
C ARG A 9 -28.24 -0.63 12.01
N PHE A 10 -28.44 -1.85 12.50
CA PHE A 10 -29.34 -2.86 11.93
C PHE A 10 -29.09 -3.20 10.45
N TYR A 11 -27.84 -3.27 10.01
CA TYR A 11 -27.45 -3.57 8.64
C TYR A 11 -26.63 -4.85 8.54
N LYS A 12 -27.18 -5.89 7.91
CA LYS A 12 -26.50 -7.17 7.62
C LYS A 12 -25.80 -7.75 8.88
N SER A 13 -24.47 -7.65 9.02
CA SER A 13 -23.75 -8.10 10.22
C SER A 13 -23.66 -7.05 11.32
N PHE A 14 -23.87 -5.77 11.03
CA PHE A 14 -23.92 -4.68 12.01
C PHE A 14 -25.28 -4.64 12.71
N ASN A 15 -25.31 -4.78 14.04
CA ASN A 15 -26.54 -4.65 14.83
C ASN A 15 -26.62 -3.29 15.53
N TYR A 16 -26.01 -3.16 16.71
CA TYR A 16 -25.85 -1.93 17.48
C TYR A 16 -24.58 -2.08 18.33
N ASP A 17 -24.03 -0.98 18.84
CA ASP A 17 -22.83 -1.03 19.68
C ASP A 17 -23.17 -1.57 21.08
N TYR A 18 -23.06 -2.89 21.24
CA TYR A 18 -23.35 -3.56 22.49
C TYR A 18 -22.42 -3.14 23.64
N LEU A 19 -21.15 -2.89 23.36
CA LEU A 19 -20.17 -2.45 24.36
C LEU A 19 -20.55 -1.08 24.92
N ARG A 20 -20.88 -0.14 24.04
CA ARG A 20 -21.39 1.16 24.47
C ARG A 20 -22.73 1.04 25.18
N LYS A 21 -23.63 0.16 24.72
CA LYS A 21 -24.94 -0.04 25.37
C LYS A 21 -24.81 -0.58 26.81
N SER A 22 -23.84 -1.45 27.05
CA SER A 22 -23.62 -2.10 28.35
C SER A 22 -22.74 -1.29 29.31
N HIS A 23 -22.05 -0.25 28.84
CA HIS A 23 -21.14 0.53 29.66
C HIS A 23 -21.88 1.35 30.73
N PRO A 24 -21.49 1.29 32.03
CA PRO A 24 -22.24 1.92 33.13
C PRO A 24 -22.39 3.45 33.04
N LYS A 25 -21.44 4.11 32.35
CA LYS A 25 -21.42 5.57 32.14
C LYS A 25 -21.86 5.97 30.72
N ALA A 26 -22.52 5.08 29.99
CA ALA A 26 -22.93 5.39 28.62
C ALA A 26 -24.05 6.44 28.61
N GLU A 27 -23.79 7.55 27.94
CA GLU A 27 -24.80 8.56 27.62
C GLU A 27 -25.27 8.38 26.19
N ALA A 28 -26.59 8.40 25.99
CA ALA A 28 -27.20 8.26 24.68
C ALA A 28 -27.12 9.59 23.92
N ASP A 29 -26.61 9.55 22.69
CA ASP A 29 -26.78 10.68 21.80
C ASP A 29 -28.22 10.73 21.29
N LYS A 30 -28.66 11.89 20.81
CA LYS A 30 -30.05 12.09 20.37
C LYS A 30 -30.50 11.06 19.32
N TRP A 31 -29.60 10.64 18.44
CA TRP A 31 -29.86 9.65 17.38
C TRP A 31 -29.80 8.18 17.86
N ASP A 32 -29.25 7.89 19.04
CA ASP A 32 -29.15 6.52 19.55
C ASP A 32 -30.47 5.98 20.11
N LEU A 33 -31.45 6.85 20.33
CA LEU A 33 -32.76 6.49 20.86
C LEU A 33 -33.71 6.09 19.71
N LEU A 34 -34.36 4.94 19.87
CA LEU A 34 -35.46 4.53 18.98
C LEU A 34 -36.74 5.31 19.30
N SER A 35 -37.76 5.20 18.44
CA SER A 35 -39.05 5.88 18.62
C SER A 35 -39.79 5.51 19.90
N ASP A 36 -39.47 4.36 20.51
CA ASP A 36 -40.00 3.92 21.80
C ASP A 36 -39.13 4.33 23.01
N GLY A 37 -38.11 5.18 22.78
CA GLY A 37 -37.20 5.71 23.78
C GLY A 37 -36.08 4.74 24.19
N LYS A 38 -35.99 3.55 23.58
CA LYS A 38 -34.95 2.58 23.93
C LYS A 38 -33.59 2.97 23.35
N PHE A 39 -32.55 2.80 24.18
CA PHE A 39 -31.16 3.06 23.81
C PHE A 39 -30.56 1.91 22.99
N TYR A 40 -30.28 2.18 21.72
CA TYR A 40 -29.62 1.27 20.78
C TYR A 40 -28.54 2.05 20.03
N PRO A 41 -27.33 2.18 20.59
CA PRO A 41 -26.29 3.02 20.00
C PRO A 41 -25.82 2.49 18.66
N PHE A 42 -25.51 3.40 17.73
CA PHE A 42 -24.90 3.05 16.45
C PHE A 42 -23.48 2.50 16.64
N VAL A 43 -23.10 1.53 15.80
CA VAL A 43 -21.69 1.15 15.63
C VAL A 43 -20.99 2.30 14.90
N ARG A 44 -19.90 2.81 15.49
CA ARG A 44 -19.16 3.98 15.00
C ARG A 44 -17.84 3.54 14.40
N ILE A 45 -17.65 3.80 13.11
CA ILE A 45 -16.40 3.55 12.41
C ILE A 45 -15.79 4.92 12.11
N PRO A 46 -14.79 5.39 12.89
CA PRO A 46 -14.07 6.61 12.55
C PRO A 46 -13.34 6.39 11.22
N LEU A 47 -13.27 7.41 10.37
CA LEU A 47 -12.56 7.39 9.10
C LEU A 47 -11.60 8.59 9.08
N GLU A 48 -10.41 8.37 8.54
CA GLU A 48 -9.43 9.44 8.33
C GLU A 48 -9.84 10.30 7.14
N SER A 49 -9.41 11.57 7.12
CA SER A 49 -9.67 12.49 6.01
C SER A 49 -8.96 12.08 4.72
N ASP A 50 -7.88 11.30 4.84
CA ASP A 50 -7.06 10.81 3.74
C ASP A 50 -7.40 9.35 3.40
N ILE A 51 -6.77 8.37 4.03
CA ILE A 51 -6.90 6.94 3.73
C ILE A 51 -7.34 6.19 4.98
N THR A 52 -8.35 5.34 4.83
CA THR A 52 -8.76 4.39 5.86
C THR A 52 -8.71 2.96 5.34
N THR A 53 -7.96 2.11 6.03
CA THR A 53 -7.86 0.67 5.76
C THR A 53 -8.70 -0.10 6.75
N VAL A 54 -9.70 -0.83 6.28
CA VAL A 54 -10.57 -1.64 7.13
C VAL A 54 -10.20 -3.12 7.00
N VAL A 55 -9.81 -3.74 8.11
CA VAL A 55 -9.36 -5.14 8.17
C VAL A 55 -10.14 -5.92 9.21
N GLY A 56 -10.05 -7.26 9.17
CA GLY A 56 -10.74 -8.15 10.09
C GLY A 56 -10.99 -9.52 9.49
N ALA A 57 -11.39 -10.47 10.33
CA ALA A 57 -11.67 -11.84 9.94
C ALA A 57 -12.78 -11.94 8.87
N ASN A 58 -12.93 -13.12 8.26
CA ASN A 58 -14.05 -13.37 7.34
C ASN A 58 -15.39 -13.08 8.04
N GLU A 59 -16.33 -12.50 7.29
CA GLU A 59 -17.66 -12.14 7.80
C GLU A 59 -17.69 -11.05 8.89
N SER A 60 -16.58 -10.35 9.14
CA SER A 60 -16.53 -9.26 10.12
C SER A 60 -17.23 -7.96 9.68
N GLY A 61 -17.92 -7.92 8.53
CA GLY A 61 -18.62 -6.72 8.05
C GLY A 61 -17.78 -5.74 7.20
N LYS A 62 -16.59 -6.14 6.74
CA LYS A 62 -15.70 -5.31 5.89
C LYS A 62 -16.37 -4.72 4.64
N SER A 63 -16.73 -5.55 3.64
CA SER A 63 -17.39 -5.07 2.41
C SER A 63 -18.74 -4.39 2.67
N GLN A 64 -19.38 -4.74 3.80
CA GLN A 64 -20.61 -4.08 4.25
C GLN A 64 -20.36 -2.64 4.73
N THR A 65 -19.16 -2.34 5.22
CA THR A 65 -18.74 -0.97 5.58
C THR A 65 -18.76 -0.07 4.35
N LEU A 66 -18.18 -0.51 3.22
CA LEU A 66 -18.22 0.24 1.96
C LEU A 66 -19.66 0.41 1.46
N SER A 67 -20.45 -0.66 1.51
CA SER A 67 -21.88 -0.60 1.13
C SER A 67 -22.67 0.39 1.99
N ALA A 68 -22.35 0.49 3.29
CA ALA A 68 -22.97 1.44 4.21
C ALA A 68 -22.59 2.90 3.88
N VAL A 69 -21.35 3.17 3.46
CA VAL A 69 -20.96 4.49 2.94
C VAL A 69 -21.81 4.84 1.71
N LYS A 70 -21.95 3.92 0.74
CA LYS A 70 -22.81 4.16 -0.44
C LYS A 70 -24.25 4.48 -0.05
N CYS A 71 -24.84 3.67 0.83
CA CYS A 71 -26.21 3.87 1.32
C CYS A 71 -26.37 5.22 2.04
N LEU A 72 -25.39 5.63 2.84
CA LEU A 72 -25.38 6.92 3.52
C LEU A 72 -25.37 8.08 2.52
N LEU A 73 -24.48 8.05 1.54
CA LEU A 73 -24.30 9.17 0.60
C LEU A 73 -25.51 9.29 -0.35
N THR A 74 -25.92 8.19 -0.99
CA THR A 74 -26.98 8.24 -2.02
C THR A 74 -28.39 8.14 -1.44
N GLY A 75 -28.56 7.39 -0.35
CA GLY A 75 -29.88 6.98 0.13
C GLY A 75 -30.53 5.87 -0.71
N GLU A 76 -29.81 5.31 -1.67
CA GLU A 76 -30.25 4.20 -2.53
C GLU A 76 -29.74 2.86 -2.00
N GLY A 77 -30.34 1.75 -2.44
CA GLY A 77 -29.92 0.40 -2.04
C GLY A 77 -30.27 0.01 -0.58
N ILE A 78 -31.05 0.83 0.12
CA ILE A 78 -31.52 0.56 1.48
C ILE A 78 -32.75 -0.34 1.43
N GLU A 79 -32.55 -1.65 1.52
CA GLU A 79 -33.62 -2.63 1.43
C GLU A 79 -33.90 -3.34 2.77
N ARG A 80 -35.15 -3.73 2.99
CA ARG A 80 -35.56 -4.52 4.17
C ARG A 80 -34.85 -5.87 4.26
N LYS A 81 -34.47 -6.47 3.13
CA LYS A 81 -33.74 -7.75 3.10
C LYS A 81 -32.36 -7.67 3.75
N ASP A 82 -31.79 -6.46 3.80
CA ASP A 82 -30.48 -6.18 4.37
C ASP A 82 -30.54 -5.81 5.86
N PHE A 83 -31.73 -5.87 6.48
CA PHE A 83 -31.87 -5.69 7.92
C PHE A 83 -31.11 -6.79 8.68
N CYS A 84 -30.42 -6.39 9.74
CA CYS A 84 -29.59 -7.31 10.53
C CYS A 84 -30.41 -8.48 11.08
N ARG A 85 -30.02 -9.71 10.72
CA ARG A 85 -30.72 -10.94 11.12
C ARG A 85 -30.51 -11.29 12.59
N TYR A 86 -29.46 -10.74 13.20
CA TYR A 86 -29.19 -10.89 14.62
C TYR A 86 -30.01 -9.95 15.49
N SER A 87 -30.71 -8.99 14.88
CA SER A 87 -31.52 -8.02 15.61
C SER A 87 -32.80 -8.66 16.13
N THR A 88 -33.15 -8.38 17.39
CA THR A 88 -34.45 -8.73 17.98
C THR A 88 -35.63 -8.06 17.27
N PHE A 89 -35.37 -7.04 16.47
CA PHE A 89 -36.37 -6.36 15.65
C PHE A 89 -36.64 -7.06 14.31
N PHE A 90 -35.88 -8.10 13.96
CA PHE A 90 -36.13 -8.92 12.78
C PHE A 90 -37.38 -9.79 13.00
N SER A 91 -38.54 -9.34 12.52
CA SER A 91 -39.82 -10.03 12.72
C SER A 91 -40.70 -10.03 11.48
N VAL A 92 -41.51 -11.09 11.31
CA VAL A 92 -42.41 -11.29 10.15
C VAL A 92 -43.77 -10.59 10.34
N GLY A 93 -44.12 -10.20 11.57
CA GLY A 93 -45.47 -9.75 11.95
C GLY A 93 -45.66 -8.23 12.15
N LYS A 94 -44.62 -7.41 12.00
CA LYS A 94 -44.69 -5.93 12.08
C LYS A 94 -44.17 -5.30 10.79
N ASP A 95 -44.52 -4.04 10.55
CA ASP A 95 -43.89 -3.20 9.51
C ASP A 95 -42.36 -3.26 9.69
N MET A 96 -41.68 -4.04 8.85
CA MET A 96 -40.25 -4.30 8.99
C MET A 96 -39.47 -3.01 8.71
N ALA A 97 -38.62 -2.63 9.66
CA ALA A 97 -37.75 -1.47 9.51
C ALA A 97 -36.68 -1.72 8.43
N THR A 98 -36.21 -0.65 7.82
CA THR A 98 -35.00 -0.70 7.00
C THR A 98 -33.76 -0.41 7.86
N PRO A 99 -32.57 -0.81 7.39
CA PRO A 99 -31.31 -0.46 8.02
C PRO A 99 -31.12 1.06 8.13
N GLU A 100 -30.34 1.50 9.11
CA GLU A 100 -30.13 2.91 9.41
C GLU A 100 -28.65 3.27 9.31
N PHE A 101 -28.39 4.43 8.71
CA PHE A 101 -27.05 4.91 8.41
C PHE A 101 -26.89 6.35 8.85
N GLY A 102 -25.72 6.71 9.33
CA GLY A 102 -25.38 8.09 9.62
C GLY A 102 -23.93 8.41 9.30
N GLY A 103 -23.63 9.70 9.19
CA GLY A 103 -22.29 10.21 8.95
C GLY A 103 -22.04 11.50 9.71
N GLU A 104 -20.92 11.59 10.42
CA GLU A 104 -20.37 12.89 10.84
C GLU A 104 -19.48 13.41 9.72
N PHE A 105 -19.75 14.63 9.24
CA PHE A 105 -18.97 15.29 8.19
C PHE A 105 -18.23 16.49 8.77
N ALA A 106 -16.95 16.62 8.42
CA ALA A 106 -16.05 17.67 8.92
C ALA A 106 -15.25 18.30 7.77
N GLY A 107 -14.39 19.27 8.08
CA GLY A 107 -13.57 19.97 7.07
C GLY A 107 -14.42 20.77 6.09
N LEU A 108 -15.40 21.51 6.60
CA LEU A 108 -16.36 22.28 5.81
C LEU A 108 -15.74 23.57 5.28
N THR A 109 -16.04 23.91 4.03
CA THR A 109 -15.73 25.22 3.46
C THR A 109 -16.65 26.30 4.04
N SER A 110 -16.29 27.58 3.86
CA SER A 110 -17.12 28.70 4.33
C SER A 110 -18.54 28.68 3.76
N ASP A 111 -18.70 28.25 2.51
CA ASP A 111 -19.99 28.15 1.83
C ASP A 111 -20.82 26.96 2.32
N GLU A 112 -20.17 25.82 2.57
CA GLU A 112 -20.81 24.65 3.19
C GLU A 112 -21.28 24.99 4.62
N MET A 113 -20.44 25.63 5.43
CA MET A 113 -20.81 26.11 6.77
C MET A 113 -22.00 27.08 6.73
N ALA A 114 -22.02 28.01 5.77
CA ALA A 114 -23.16 28.91 5.58
C ALA A 114 -24.45 28.16 5.22
N THR A 115 -24.33 27.15 4.37
CA THR A 115 -25.46 26.30 3.96
C THR A 115 -26.03 25.50 5.13
N ILE A 116 -25.18 24.87 5.93
CA ILE A 116 -25.60 24.12 7.12
C ILE A 116 -26.26 25.05 8.15
N ARG A 117 -25.70 26.24 8.39
CA ARG A 117 -26.32 27.25 9.27
C ARG A 117 -27.70 27.67 8.78
N SER A 118 -27.85 27.89 7.48
CA SER A 118 -29.13 28.24 6.85
C SER A 118 -30.18 27.14 7.04
N ILE A 119 -29.80 25.87 6.86
CA ILE A 119 -30.72 24.73 7.03
C ILE A 119 -31.11 24.57 8.50
N ALA A 120 -30.14 24.71 9.41
CA ALA A 120 -30.34 24.55 10.84
C ALA A 120 -30.94 25.79 11.55
N GLY A 121 -31.21 26.88 10.82
CA GLY A 121 -31.73 28.13 11.39
C GLY A 121 -30.80 28.80 12.40
N LEU A 122 -29.49 28.62 12.26
CA LEU A 122 -28.46 29.17 13.14
C LEU A 122 -28.06 30.59 12.72
N SER A 123 -27.52 31.38 13.66
CA SER A 123 -26.98 32.71 13.35
C SER A 123 -25.76 32.61 12.43
N THR A 124 -25.46 33.69 11.71
CA THR A 124 -24.29 33.81 10.83
C THR A 124 -22.96 33.83 11.58
N GLU A 125 -22.97 33.87 12.91
CA GLU A 125 -21.77 33.84 13.76
C GLU A 125 -21.61 32.51 14.52
N ALA A 126 -22.58 31.59 14.41
CA ALA A 126 -22.48 30.28 15.05
C ALA A 126 -21.33 29.47 14.42
N SER A 127 -20.44 28.91 15.25
CA SER A 127 -19.41 27.97 14.80
C SER A 127 -20.05 26.65 14.41
N VAL A 128 -19.69 26.12 13.23
CA VAL A 128 -20.12 24.80 12.76
C VAL A 128 -18.90 24.08 12.21
N ASP A 129 -18.21 23.34 13.07
CA ASP A 129 -16.99 22.61 12.71
C ASP A 129 -17.30 21.25 12.05
N SER A 130 -18.43 20.65 12.45
CA SER A 130 -18.97 19.42 11.86
C SER A 130 -20.49 19.37 11.97
N PHE A 131 -21.10 18.45 11.22
CA PHE A 131 -22.51 18.10 11.36
C PHE A 131 -22.69 16.58 11.26
N CYS A 132 -23.77 16.07 11.85
CA CYS A 132 -24.15 14.67 11.69
C CYS A 132 -25.41 14.56 10.82
N PHE A 133 -25.36 13.71 9.81
CA PHE A 133 -26.46 13.44 8.89
C PHE A 133 -26.88 11.99 9.04
N PHE A 134 -28.17 11.73 9.24
CA PHE A 134 -28.71 10.38 9.44
C PHE A 134 -29.85 10.08 8.49
N ARG A 135 -29.84 8.86 7.94
CA ARG A 135 -30.94 8.23 7.22
C ARG A 135 -31.53 7.13 8.11
N PHE A 136 -32.64 7.44 8.73
CA PHE A 136 -33.46 6.47 9.45
C PHE A 136 -34.54 5.90 8.52
N ASN A 137 -35.24 4.87 8.97
CA ASN A 137 -36.20 4.13 8.16
C ASN A 137 -37.16 4.99 7.31
N LYS A 138 -37.80 6.01 7.91
CA LYS A 138 -38.77 6.89 7.23
C LYS A 138 -38.41 8.38 7.26
N ARG A 139 -37.23 8.74 7.78
CA ARG A 139 -36.83 10.13 7.97
C ARG A 139 -35.34 10.31 7.70
N THR A 140 -34.97 11.46 7.17
CA THR A 140 -33.57 11.89 7.04
C THR A 140 -33.41 13.14 7.89
N THR A 141 -32.39 13.18 8.73
CA THR A 141 -32.28 14.18 9.79
C THR A 141 -30.85 14.71 9.87
N LEU A 142 -30.74 16.02 10.08
CA LEU A 142 -29.49 16.74 10.32
C LEU A 142 -29.39 17.10 11.79
N TYR A 143 -28.21 16.85 12.37
CA TYR A 143 -27.85 17.29 13.70
C TYR A 143 -26.66 18.23 13.63
N VAL A 144 -26.79 19.41 14.24
CA VAL A 144 -25.74 20.43 14.29
C VAL A 144 -25.55 20.87 15.73
N GLN A 145 -24.29 20.93 16.17
CA GLN A 145 -23.95 21.37 17.51
C GLN A 145 -23.96 22.90 17.60
N ASN A 146 -24.56 23.46 18.65
CA ASN A 146 -24.55 24.88 18.96
C ASN A 146 -24.41 25.06 20.48
N GLY A 147 -23.35 25.74 20.94
CA GLY A 147 -23.10 26.02 22.35
C GLY A 147 -23.06 24.78 23.26
N GLY A 148 -22.54 23.66 22.74
CA GLY A 148 -22.49 22.37 23.46
C GLY A 148 -23.76 21.52 23.38
N SER A 149 -24.84 22.02 22.76
CA SER A 149 -26.11 21.29 22.60
C SER A 149 -26.37 20.90 21.14
N TRP A 150 -26.92 19.71 20.90
CA TRP A 150 -27.31 19.27 19.55
C TRP A 150 -28.69 19.80 19.16
N SER A 151 -28.81 20.43 18.00
CA SER A 151 -30.10 20.75 17.36
C SER A 151 -30.48 19.65 16.36
N GLU A 152 -31.77 19.35 16.20
CA GLU A 152 -32.29 18.29 15.31
C GLU A 152 -33.20 18.93 14.24
N HIS A 153 -32.97 18.59 12.97
CA HIS A 153 -33.69 19.15 11.83
C HIS A 153 -34.01 18.08 10.79
N ASP A 154 -35.29 17.82 10.53
CA ASP A 154 -35.69 16.89 9.47
C ASP A 154 -35.49 17.50 8.07
N LEU A 155 -34.88 16.74 7.17
CA LEU A 155 -34.47 17.19 5.85
C LEU A 155 -35.45 16.76 4.75
N LYS A 156 -35.74 17.67 3.82
CA LYS A 156 -36.41 17.35 2.56
C LYS A 156 -35.37 17.08 1.46
N THR A 157 -35.78 16.49 0.35
CA THR A 157 -34.90 16.18 -0.79
C THR A 157 -34.15 17.42 -1.32
N ALA A 158 -34.78 18.61 -1.28
CA ALA A 158 -34.14 19.86 -1.69
C ALA A 158 -33.01 20.27 -0.72
N ASP A 159 -33.18 20.04 0.58
CA ASP A 159 -32.16 20.35 1.59
C ASP A 159 -30.97 19.41 1.46
N ILE A 160 -31.21 18.12 1.23
CA ILE A 160 -30.14 17.12 0.99
C ILE A 160 -29.28 17.52 -0.21
N LYS A 161 -29.90 17.99 -1.31
CA LYS A 161 -29.17 18.47 -2.48
C LYS A 161 -28.33 19.73 -2.19
N ARG A 162 -28.83 20.62 -1.33
CA ARG A 162 -28.10 21.84 -0.91
C ARG A 162 -26.88 21.52 -0.05
N ILE A 163 -26.94 20.48 0.79
CA ILE A 163 -25.81 20.05 1.63
C ILE A 163 -24.62 19.62 0.76
N ALA A 164 -24.86 19.13 -0.47
CA ALA A 164 -23.83 18.69 -1.40
C ALA A 164 -22.88 17.65 -0.77
N LEU A 165 -23.46 16.58 -0.20
CA LEU A 165 -22.70 15.46 0.38
C LEU A 165 -21.66 14.93 -0.62
N PRO A 166 -20.51 14.41 -0.13
CA PRO A 166 -19.51 13.82 -1.01
C PRO A 166 -20.11 12.75 -1.91
N THR A 167 -19.60 12.66 -3.14
CA THR A 167 -19.91 11.56 -4.04
C THR A 167 -18.92 10.41 -3.83
N TYR A 168 -19.13 9.27 -4.47
CA TYR A 168 -18.18 8.16 -4.42
C TYR A 168 -17.97 7.56 -5.80
N PHE A 169 -16.81 6.94 -5.98
CA PHE A 169 -16.50 6.14 -7.15
C PHE A 169 -15.70 4.89 -6.75
N GLU A 170 -15.59 3.95 -7.67
CA GLU A 170 -14.85 2.70 -7.49
C GLU A 170 -13.99 2.46 -8.73
N ILE A 171 -12.83 1.83 -8.54
CA ILE A 171 -11.97 1.41 -9.65
C ILE A 171 -12.20 -0.07 -9.92
N ASN A 172 -12.53 -0.42 -11.16
CA ASN A 172 -12.75 -1.81 -11.54
C ASN A 172 -11.50 -2.40 -12.19
N ALA A 173 -10.63 -3.00 -11.38
CA ALA A 173 -9.42 -3.62 -11.90
C ALA A 173 -9.64 -4.95 -12.63
N ARG A 174 -10.86 -5.50 -12.62
CA ARG A 174 -11.19 -6.71 -13.40
C ARG A 174 -11.35 -6.44 -14.89
N ILE A 175 -11.26 -5.17 -15.31
CA ILE A 175 -11.31 -4.76 -16.71
C ILE A 175 -9.85 -4.54 -17.19
N PRO A 176 -9.19 -5.56 -17.79
CA PRO A 176 -7.84 -5.40 -18.33
C PRO A 176 -7.85 -4.58 -19.62
N LEU A 177 -6.73 -3.92 -19.93
CA LEU A 177 -6.55 -3.36 -21.28
C LEU A 177 -6.78 -4.42 -22.37
N PRO A 178 -7.30 -4.01 -23.54
CA PRO A 178 -7.43 -4.88 -24.70
C PRO A 178 -6.05 -5.14 -25.30
N ASP A 179 -5.87 -6.29 -25.95
CA ASP A 179 -4.62 -6.57 -26.69
C ASP A 179 -4.44 -5.58 -27.86
N SER A 180 -5.54 -5.12 -28.44
CA SER A 180 -5.54 -4.19 -29.57
C SER A 180 -6.76 -3.28 -29.58
N VAL A 181 -6.58 -2.08 -30.12
CA VAL A 181 -7.64 -1.10 -30.35
C VAL A 181 -7.72 -0.78 -31.84
N PRO A 182 -8.90 -0.93 -32.46
CA PRO A 182 -9.09 -0.51 -33.84
C PRO A 182 -8.94 1.01 -33.98
N ILE A 183 -8.18 1.48 -34.97
CA ILE A 183 -8.01 2.93 -35.20
C ILE A 183 -9.36 3.61 -35.45
N ASP A 184 -10.28 2.92 -36.14
CA ASP A 184 -11.63 3.44 -36.38
C ASP A 184 -12.43 3.66 -35.10
N TYR A 185 -12.18 2.89 -34.02
CA TYR A 185 -12.82 3.09 -32.73
C TYR A 185 -12.34 4.39 -32.04
N LEU A 186 -11.06 4.72 -32.17
CA LEU A 186 -10.46 5.94 -31.59
C LEU A 186 -10.88 7.22 -32.35
N VAL A 187 -11.15 7.09 -33.65
CA VAL A 187 -11.68 8.19 -34.48
C VAL A 187 -13.19 8.38 -34.28
N ASP A 188 -13.92 7.35 -33.85
CA ASP A 188 -15.37 7.43 -33.67
C ASP A 188 -15.74 8.27 -32.43
N THR A 189 -16.51 9.34 -32.65
CA THR A 189 -16.99 10.26 -31.62
C THR A 189 -18.39 9.93 -31.12
N ARG A 190 -18.99 8.82 -31.55
CA ARG A 190 -20.32 8.39 -31.09
C ARG A 190 -20.26 7.82 -29.66
N VAL A 191 -21.24 8.17 -28.84
CA VAL A 191 -21.35 7.72 -27.43
C VAL A 191 -21.50 6.19 -27.32
N ASN A 192 -22.24 5.56 -28.24
CA ASN A 192 -22.45 4.10 -28.26
C ASN A 192 -21.65 3.46 -29.41
N LYS A 193 -20.35 3.71 -29.46
CA LYS A 193 -19.48 3.09 -30.46
C LYS A 193 -19.20 1.63 -30.14
N THR A 194 -19.21 0.80 -31.18
CA THR A 194 -18.93 -0.62 -31.08
C THR A 194 -17.60 -0.93 -31.75
N GLY A 195 -16.73 -1.64 -31.02
CA GLY A 195 -15.48 -2.17 -31.56
C GLY A 195 -15.61 -3.68 -31.81
N LYS A 196 -14.81 -4.20 -32.74
CA LYS A 196 -14.64 -5.65 -32.93
C LYS A 196 -13.20 -6.02 -32.62
N PRO A 197 -12.95 -7.11 -31.87
CA PRO A 197 -11.58 -7.57 -31.62
C PRO A 197 -10.89 -7.94 -32.94
N ARG A 198 -9.61 -7.60 -33.07
CA ARG A 198 -8.80 -7.90 -34.25
C ARG A 198 -8.90 -9.37 -34.70
N LYS A 199 -8.88 -10.31 -33.74
CA LYS A 199 -9.02 -11.76 -34.00
C LYS A 199 -10.31 -12.12 -34.74
N GLN A 200 -11.43 -11.46 -34.42
CA GLN A 200 -12.71 -11.71 -35.09
C GLN A 200 -12.72 -11.14 -36.50
N THR A 201 -12.15 -9.94 -36.68
CA THR A 201 -11.99 -9.31 -37.99
C THR A 201 -11.12 -10.15 -38.91
N LEU A 202 -9.99 -10.66 -38.40
CA LEU A 202 -9.10 -11.57 -39.13
C LEU A 202 -9.79 -12.89 -39.46
N ALA A 203 -10.49 -13.51 -38.51
CA ALA A 203 -11.23 -14.75 -38.77
C ALA A 203 -12.33 -14.57 -39.83
N TRP A 204 -12.99 -13.40 -39.87
CA TRP A 204 -13.92 -13.05 -40.94
C TRP A 204 -13.21 -12.94 -42.29
N TYR A 205 -12.08 -12.23 -42.34
CA TYR A 205 -11.30 -12.07 -43.56
C TYR A 205 -10.79 -13.40 -44.09
N GLU A 206 -10.25 -14.26 -43.22
CA GLU A 206 -9.80 -15.62 -43.56
C GLU A 206 -10.96 -16.45 -44.12
N ARG A 207 -12.13 -16.43 -43.47
CA ARG A 207 -13.31 -17.14 -43.99
C ARG A 207 -13.74 -16.66 -45.37
N VAL A 208 -13.72 -15.35 -45.61
CA VAL A 208 -14.05 -14.78 -46.93
C VAL A 208 -13.01 -15.19 -47.98
N ARG A 209 -11.72 -15.10 -47.64
CA ARG A 209 -10.61 -15.48 -48.51
C ARG A 209 -10.63 -16.96 -48.86
N ASP A 210 -10.93 -17.82 -47.90
CA ASP A 210 -10.96 -19.27 -48.09
C ASP A 210 -12.24 -19.73 -48.81
N ASN A 211 -13.23 -18.86 -48.96
CA ASN A 211 -14.52 -19.13 -49.62
C ASN A 211 -14.88 -18.04 -50.66
N LEU A 212 -13.93 -17.65 -51.51
CA LEU A 212 -14.17 -16.64 -52.56
C LEU A 212 -15.29 -17.04 -53.53
N ASP A 213 -15.56 -18.33 -53.69
CA ASP A 213 -16.64 -18.88 -54.49
C ASP A 213 -18.03 -18.43 -54.01
N TRP A 214 -18.19 -18.14 -52.72
CA TRP A 214 -19.41 -17.56 -52.14
C TRP A 214 -19.77 -16.20 -52.75
N PHE A 215 -18.79 -15.46 -53.28
CA PHE A 215 -18.98 -14.12 -53.84
C PHE A 215 -18.99 -14.10 -55.37
N SER A 216 -19.15 -15.26 -56.01
CA SER A 216 -19.39 -15.37 -57.46
C SER A 216 -20.85 -15.00 -57.82
N PRO A 217 -21.16 -14.69 -59.11
CA PRO A 217 -22.49 -14.29 -59.54
C PRO A 217 -23.63 -15.27 -59.15
N GLU A 218 -23.33 -16.57 -59.10
CA GLU A 218 -24.27 -17.60 -58.63
C GLU A 218 -24.05 -18.02 -57.17
N GLY A 219 -22.87 -17.76 -56.63
CA GLY A 219 -22.43 -18.21 -55.31
C GLY A 219 -23.15 -17.53 -54.16
N ILE A 220 -23.46 -16.23 -54.29
CA ILE A 220 -24.09 -15.46 -53.19
C ILE A 220 -25.46 -16.03 -52.86
N ALA A 221 -26.28 -16.31 -53.88
CA ALA A 221 -27.61 -16.89 -53.70
C ALA A 221 -27.54 -18.30 -53.09
N LYS A 222 -26.62 -19.14 -53.59
CA LYS A 222 -26.42 -20.53 -53.16
C LYS A 222 -25.83 -20.66 -51.75
N SER A 223 -25.04 -19.68 -51.32
CA SER A 223 -24.30 -19.71 -50.04
C SER A 223 -24.81 -18.69 -49.01
N SER A 224 -25.92 -17.99 -49.28
CA SER A 224 -26.48 -16.94 -48.41
C SER A 224 -26.61 -17.36 -46.94
N ALA A 225 -27.14 -18.56 -46.67
CA ALA A 225 -27.25 -19.09 -45.30
C ALA A 225 -25.88 -19.30 -44.62
N LYS A 226 -24.86 -19.74 -45.39
CA LYS A 226 -23.50 -19.94 -44.89
C LYS A 226 -22.81 -18.61 -44.61
N ILE A 227 -22.99 -17.61 -45.48
CA ILE A 227 -22.46 -16.25 -45.32
C ILE A 227 -23.08 -15.62 -44.06
N THR A 228 -24.40 -15.68 -43.90
CA THR A 228 -25.10 -15.14 -42.72
C THR A 228 -24.65 -15.84 -41.44
N ALA A 229 -24.54 -17.17 -41.45
CA ALA A 229 -24.05 -17.91 -40.30
C ALA A 229 -22.58 -17.59 -39.97
N ALA A 230 -21.72 -17.46 -40.98
CA ALA A 230 -20.30 -17.10 -40.81
C ALA A 230 -20.12 -15.67 -40.29
N PHE A 231 -20.92 -14.72 -40.77
CA PHE A 231 -20.94 -13.34 -40.30
C PHE A 231 -21.49 -13.23 -38.88
N ALA A 232 -22.58 -13.97 -38.57
CA ALA A 232 -23.13 -14.05 -37.23
C ALA A 232 -22.11 -14.65 -36.25
N ALA A 233 -21.45 -15.75 -36.61
CA ALA A 233 -20.40 -16.37 -35.81
C ALA A 233 -19.14 -15.49 -35.64
N ALA A 234 -18.84 -14.63 -36.62
CA ALA A 234 -17.76 -13.64 -36.52
C ALA A 234 -18.17 -12.38 -35.74
N SER A 235 -19.48 -12.20 -35.48
CA SER A 235 -20.03 -11.07 -34.72
C SER A 235 -20.51 -11.48 -33.33
N SER A 236 -20.60 -12.79 -33.02
CA SER A 236 -20.90 -13.33 -31.70
C SER A 236 -19.59 -13.59 -30.94
N GLY A 237 -19.10 -12.60 -30.20
CA GLY A 237 -17.94 -12.72 -29.32
C GLY A 237 -18.21 -12.17 -27.93
N GLU A 238 -17.15 -12.04 -27.10
CA GLU A 238 -17.15 -11.43 -25.74
C GLU A 238 -18.32 -10.47 -25.54
N SER A 239 -19.10 -10.61 -24.46
CA SER A 239 -20.27 -9.77 -24.19
C SER A 239 -19.95 -8.30 -24.50
N ASP A 240 -20.75 -7.68 -25.38
CA ASP A 240 -20.48 -6.34 -25.93
C ASP A 240 -20.07 -5.32 -24.87
N GLU A 241 -20.65 -5.42 -23.67
CA GLU A 241 -20.37 -4.56 -22.52
C GLU A 241 -18.93 -4.70 -21.96
N HIS A 242 -18.41 -5.92 -21.86
CA HIS A 242 -17.05 -6.16 -21.36
C HIS A 242 -16.00 -5.66 -22.37
N LEU A 243 -16.21 -5.92 -23.66
CA LEU A 243 -15.32 -5.40 -24.70
C LEU A 243 -15.38 -3.87 -24.79
N ALA A 244 -16.57 -3.29 -24.71
CA ALA A 244 -16.74 -1.84 -24.70
C ALA A 244 -16.01 -1.18 -23.54
N ALA A 245 -16.06 -1.77 -22.33
CA ALA A 245 -15.35 -1.25 -21.17
C ALA A 245 -13.82 -1.31 -21.34
N ARG A 246 -13.29 -2.40 -21.92
CA ARG A 246 -11.85 -2.52 -22.22
C ARG A 246 -11.39 -1.51 -23.27
N LEU A 247 -12.17 -1.34 -24.33
CA LEU A 247 -11.87 -0.37 -25.38
C LEU A 247 -11.99 1.08 -24.88
N GLY A 248 -12.95 1.37 -24.00
CA GLY A 248 -13.06 2.64 -23.30
C GLY A 248 -11.81 2.93 -22.46
N LEU A 249 -11.37 1.97 -21.65
CA LEU A 249 -10.14 2.11 -20.86
C LEU A 249 -8.90 2.40 -21.73
N ALA A 250 -8.81 1.78 -22.91
CA ALA A 250 -7.71 2.05 -23.83
C ALA A 250 -7.83 3.41 -24.51
N GLU A 251 -9.03 3.88 -24.77
CA GLU A 251 -9.26 5.25 -25.25
C GLU A 251 -8.86 6.26 -24.19
N ASP A 252 -9.29 6.09 -22.94
CA ASP A 252 -8.91 6.94 -21.81
C ASP A 252 -7.38 7.02 -21.67
N LEU A 253 -6.70 5.87 -21.77
CA LEU A 253 -5.23 5.82 -21.75
C LEU A 253 -4.59 6.62 -22.88
N LEU A 254 -5.08 6.47 -24.11
CA LEU A 254 -4.44 7.06 -25.27
C LEU A 254 -4.77 8.55 -25.42
N ILE A 255 -6.01 8.93 -25.13
CA ILE A 255 -6.50 10.29 -25.34
C ILE A 255 -6.32 11.12 -24.07
N ASP A 256 -6.91 10.68 -22.95
CA ASP A 256 -7.00 11.51 -21.75
C ASP A 256 -5.68 11.48 -20.96
N VAL A 257 -5.04 10.31 -20.85
CA VAL A 257 -3.78 10.15 -20.12
C VAL A 257 -2.59 10.55 -20.98
N ALA A 258 -2.42 9.94 -22.16
CA ALA A 258 -1.27 10.22 -23.04
C ALA A 258 -1.40 11.53 -23.81
N GLY A 259 -2.56 12.19 -23.80
CA GLY A 259 -2.79 13.46 -24.49
C GLY A 259 -2.72 13.36 -26.01
N ILE A 260 -2.99 12.18 -26.59
CA ILE A 260 -2.96 11.99 -28.05
C ILE A 260 -4.27 12.52 -28.63
N ASP A 261 -4.17 13.61 -29.38
CA ASP A 261 -5.33 14.22 -30.03
C ASP A 261 -5.99 13.29 -31.05
N ARG A 262 -7.32 13.34 -31.15
CA ARG A 262 -8.10 12.50 -32.08
C ARG A 262 -7.69 12.69 -33.54
N SER A 263 -7.24 13.88 -33.94
CA SER A 263 -6.72 14.14 -35.28
C SER A 263 -5.49 13.30 -35.61
N ALA A 264 -4.67 12.93 -34.62
CA ALA A 264 -3.52 12.05 -34.83
C ALA A 264 -3.97 10.63 -35.24
N PHE A 265 -5.07 10.12 -34.69
CA PHE A 265 -5.65 8.85 -35.12
C PHE A 265 -6.31 8.94 -36.50
N GLU A 266 -6.90 10.09 -36.85
CA GLU A 266 -7.40 10.33 -38.21
C GLU A 266 -6.29 10.36 -39.26
N GLU A 267 -5.16 11.01 -38.93
CA GLU A 267 -3.96 11.01 -39.75
C GLU A 267 -3.38 9.61 -39.87
N LEU A 268 -3.25 8.89 -38.76
CA LEU A 268 -2.77 7.51 -38.74
C LEU A 268 -3.65 6.62 -39.64
N ARG A 269 -4.98 6.74 -39.56
CA ARG A 269 -5.93 6.00 -40.41
C ARG A 269 -5.68 6.24 -41.89
N LYS A 270 -5.35 7.47 -42.30
CA LYS A 270 -5.00 7.81 -43.68
C LYS A 270 -3.62 7.27 -44.06
N ALA A 271 -2.65 7.45 -43.17
CA ALA A 271 -1.25 7.07 -43.37
C ALA A 271 -1.07 5.55 -43.58
N VAL A 272 -1.78 4.72 -42.80
CA VAL A 272 -1.77 3.25 -42.93
C VAL A 272 -2.05 2.78 -44.37
N ARG A 273 -2.85 3.52 -45.13
CA ARG A 273 -3.23 3.16 -46.51
C ARG A 273 -2.29 3.73 -47.58
N GLN A 274 -1.41 4.67 -47.22
CA GLN A 274 -0.70 5.52 -48.18
C GLN A 274 0.82 5.55 -47.97
N SER A 275 1.31 5.48 -46.73
CA SER A 275 2.72 5.61 -46.40
C SER A 275 3.05 4.93 -45.06
N GLU A 276 3.66 3.74 -45.14
CA GLU A 276 4.09 3.00 -43.95
C GLU A 276 5.13 3.77 -43.13
N GLY A 277 6.07 4.46 -43.78
CA GLY A 277 7.08 5.26 -43.08
C GLY A 277 6.49 6.40 -42.26
N TYR A 278 5.51 7.12 -42.80
CA TYR A 278 4.81 8.19 -42.07
C TYR A 278 3.97 7.62 -40.92
N ALA A 279 3.25 6.51 -41.15
CA ALA A 279 2.45 5.84 -40.12
C ALA A 279 3.32 5.38 -38.93
N ASN A 280 4.48 4.76 -39.21
CA ASN A 280 5.44 4.37 -38.18
C ASN A 280 6.02 5.58 -37.43
N GLY A 281 6.26 6.69 -38.13
CA GLY A 281 6.68 7.95 -37.50
C GLY A 281 5.64 8.51 -36.52
N LEU A 282 4.35 8.46 -36.88
CA LEU A 282 3.24 8.86 -36.00
C LEU A 282 3.17 7.96 -34.76
N VAL A 283 3.23 6.64 -34.94
CA VAL A 283 3.21 5.68 -33.81
C VAL A 283 4.41 5.88 -32.88
N ALA A 284 5.61 6.17 -33.42
CA ALA A 284 6.77 6.48 -32.59
C ALA A 284 6.57 7.74 -31.72
N LYS A 285 5.88 8.77 -32.25
CA LYS A 285 5.51 9.97 -31.47
C LYS A 285 4.45 9.67 -30.43
N MET A 286 3.43 8.88 -30.77
CA MET A 286 2.42 8.39 -29.82
C MET A 286 3.07 7.60 -28.67
N ASN A 287 4.02 6.74 -28.97
CA ASN A 287 4.76 5.96 -27.97
C ASN A 287 5.61 6.83 -27.04
N ALA A 288 6.22 7.90 -27.56
CA ALA A 288 6.96 8.84 -26.73
C ALA A 288 6.04 9.56 -25.74
N GLN A 289 4.87 10.02 -26.19
CA GLN A 289 3.86 10.65 -25.32
C GLN A 289 3.30 9.67 -24.29
N LEU A 290 2.98 8.44 -24.71
CA LEU A 290 2.49 7.39 -23.81
C LEU A 290 3.52 7.05 -22.72
N ALA A 291 4.80 6.92 -23.09
CA ALA A 291 5.86 6.63 -22.14
C ALA A 291 6.07 7.78 -21.12
N GLU A 292 6.01 9.03 -21.59
CA GLU A 292 6.12 10.23 -20.74
C GLU A 292 4.95 10.32 -19.76
N ALA A 293 3.72 10.13 -20.24
CA ALA A 293 2.52 10.21 -19.43
C ALA A 293 2.44 9.10 -18.37
N LEU A 294 2.83 7.87 -18.73
CA LEU A 294 2.80 6.75 -17.79
C LEU A 294 3.91 6.83 -16.74
N ASN A 295 5.12 7.24 -17.13
CA ASN A 295 6.32 7.23 -16.28
C ASN A 295 6.38 5.99 -15.36
N PHE A 296 6.15 4.81 -15.96
CA PHE A 296 5.84 3.57 -15.24
C PHE A 296 6.88 3.16 -14.18
N PRO A 297 8.20 3.39 -14.38
CA PRO A 297 9.22 3.07 -13.36
C PRO A 297 9.04 3.82 -12.02
N LYS A 298 8.31 4.95 -11.99
CA LYS A 298 7.94 5.63 -10.73
C LYS A 298 6.97 4.79 -9.88
N TRP A 299 6.09 4.04 -10.55
CA TRP A 299 4.91 3.41 -9.94
C TRP A 299 5.07 1.92 -9.73
N TRP A 300 5.81 1.25 -10.61
CA TRP A 300 5.96 -0.20 -10.59
C TRP A 300 7.38 -0.61 -10.23
N THR A 301 7.55 -1.10 -9.01
CA THR A 301 8.88 -1.40 -8.47
C THR A 301 9.36 -2.81 -8.80
N GLN A 302 8.48 -3.70 -9.30
CA GLN A 302 8.85 -5.09 -9.59
C GLN A 302 9.73 -5.24 -10.84
N ASP A 303 9.63 -4.30 -11.78
CA ASP A 303 10.38 -4.31 -13.04
C ASP A 303 10.58 -2.86 -13.53
N THR A 304 11.77 -2.34 -13.33
CA THR A 304 12.14 -0.96 -13.69
C THR A 304 12.39 -0.78 -15.19
N GLU A 305 12.60 -1.87 -15.94
CA GLU A 305 12.75 -1.86 -17.40
C GLU A 305 11.42 -2.11 -18.12
N PHE A 306 10.33 -2.31 -17.36
CA PHE A 306 9.01 -2.48 -17.92
C PHE A 306 8.61 -1.26 -18.76
N SER A 307 8.12 -1.53 -19.97
CA SER A 307 7.54 -0.51 -20.82
C SER A 307 6.30 -1.02 -21.54
N LEU A 308 5.30 -0.13 -21.65
CA LEU A 308 4.11 -0.32 -22.45
C LEU A 308 4.20 0.59 -23.66
N TYR A 309 4.04 0.04 -24.86
CA TYR A 309 4.03 0.81 -26.10
C TYR A 309 3.11 0.19 -27.15
N LEU A 310 2.85 0.96 -28.20
CA LEU A 310 1.98 0.61 -29.30
C LEU A 310 2.79 0.08 -30.48
N THR A 311 2.30 -0.98 -31.08
CA THR A 311 2.74 -1.42 -32.41
C THR A 311 1.59 -1.31 -33.39
N LEU A 312 1.87 -0.75 -34.57
CA LEU A 312 0.90 -0.68 -35.65
C LEU A 312 0.80 -2.03 -36.34
N ARG A 313 -0.40 -2.61 -36.37
CA ARG A 313 -0.67 -3.86 -37.07
C ARG A 313 -1.93 -3.69 -37.92
N ASP A 314 -1.74 -3.52 -39.23
CA ASP A 314 -2.82 -3.28 -40.18
C ASP A 314 -3.62 -2.01 -39.79
N PHE A 315 -4.87 -2.16 -39.32
CA PHE A 315 -5.75 -1.07 -38.91
C PHE A 315 -5.94 -0.98 -37.39
N ASP A 316 -5.09 -1.67 -36.63
CA ASP A 316 -5.15 -1.75 -35.18
C ASP A 316 -3.84 -1.23 -34.55
N LEU A 317 -3.99 -0.56 -33.41
CA LEU A 317 -2.90 -0.30 -32.48
C LEU A 317 -2.88 -1.44 -31.46
N VAL A 318 -1.77 -2.18 -31.43
CA VAL A 318 -1.58 -3.34 -30.54
C VAL A 318 -0.73 -2.91 -29.36
N PHE A 319 -1.26 -3.09 -28.15
CA PHE A 319 -0.50 -2.88 -26.93
C PHE A 319 0.53 -4.00 -26.79
N THR A 320 1.79 -3.59 -26.72
CA THR A 320 2.95 -4.47 -26.57
C THR A 320 3.65 -4.11 -25.28
N VAL A 321 3.96 -5.14 -24.50
CA VAL A 321 4.69 -5.02 -23.26
C VAL A 321 6.10 -5.52 -23.50
N ARG A 322 7.09 -4.73 -23.12
CA ARG A 322 8.48 -5.16 -23.03
C ARG A 322 8.89 -5.21 -21.56
N ASP A 323 9.53 -6.30 -21.19
CA ASP A 323 10.06 -6.52 -19.85
C ASP A 323 11.60 -6.39 -19.82
N ARG A 324 12.17 -6.60 -18.63
CA ARG A 324 13.63 -6.65 -18.42
C ARG A 324 14.41 -7.72 -19.20
N THR A 325 13.75 -8.69 -19.83
CA THR A 325 14.44 -9.65 -20.71
C THR A 325 14.65 -9.07 -22.10
N GLY A 326 14.03 -7.92 -22.40
CA GLY A 326 14.00 -7.31 -23.72
C GLY A 326 13.03 -8.00 -24.69
N SER A 327 12.22 -8.95 -24.20
CA SER A 327 11.24 -9.67 -25.01
C SER A 327 9.91 -8.92 -25.07
N ASP A 328 9.28 -8.97 -26.24
CA ASP A 328 8.01 -8.32 -26.51
C ASP A 328 6.87 -9.33 -26.38
N TYR A 329 5.89 -9.02 -25.52
CA TYR A 329 4.70 -9.85 -25.28
C TYR A 329 3.43 -9.08 -25.59
N SER A 330 2.39 -9.80 -26.01
CA SER A 330 1.04 -9.23 -26.00
C SER A 330 0.53 -9.13 -24.56
N PHE A 331 -0.42 -8.22 -24.35
CA PHE A 331 -0.91 -7.91 -23.01
C PHE A 331 -1.51 -9.13 -22.29
N SER A 332 -2.23 -9.99 -23.01
CA SER A 332 -2.81 -11.23 -22.50
C SER A 332 -1.81 -12.36 -22.22
N GLU A 333 -0.57 -12.27 -22.71
CA GLU A 333 0.48 -13.29 -22.51
C GLU A 333 1.30 -13.09 -21.23
N ARG A 334 1.22 -11.92 -20.59
CA ARG A 334 1.93 -11.60 -19.34
C ARG A 334 1.09 -11.94 -18.10
N SER A 335 1.77 -12.06 -16.95
CA SER A 335 1.19 -12.46 -15.66
C SER A 335 0.00 -11.59 -15.25
N GLY A 336 -1.11 -12.22 -14.86
CA GLY A 336 -2.38 -11.53 -14.53
C GLY A 336 -2.20 -10.33 -13.60
N GLY A 337 -1.36 -10.42 -12.56
CA GLY A 337 -1.19 -9.33 -11.59
C GLY A 337 -0.70 -7.99 -12.17
N MET A 338 0.14 -8.01 -13.22
CA MET A 338 0.53 -6.78 -13.93
C MET A 338 -0.67 -6.15 -14.63
N SER A 339 -1.48 -6.96 -15.31
CA SER A 339 -2.66 -6.47 -16.01
C SER A 339 -3.65 -5.82 -15.05
N TYR A 340 -3.83 -6.41 -13.86
CA TYR A 340 -4.64 -5.82 -12.78
C TYR A 340 -4.09 -4.50 -12.28
N PHE A 341 -2.77 -4.40 -12.02
CA PHE A 341 -2.15 -3.15 -11.59
C PHE A 341 -2.29 -2.06 -12.65
N LEU A 342 -2.05 -2.38 -13.92
CA LEU A 342 -2.18 -1.41 -15.00
C LEU A 342 -3.63 -0.93 -15.15
N SER A 343 -4.62 -1.80 -14.97
CA SER A 343 -6.03 -1.37 -14.94
C SER A 343 -6.32 -0.36 -13.83
N TYR A 344 -5.75 -0.56 -12.64
CA TYR A 344 -5.81 0.43 -11.55
C TYR A 344 -5.16 1.73 -11.97
N PHE A 345 -3.94 1.63 -12.49
CA PHE A 345 -3.10 2.78 -12.80
C PHE A 345 -3.69 3.65 -13.90
N VAL A 346 -4.23 3.05 -14.97
CA VAL A 346 -4.88 3.79 -16.05
C VAL A 346 -6.14 4.50 -15.56
N GLN A 347 -7.00 3.80 -14.80
CA GLN A 347 -8.22 4.42 -14.23
C GLN A 347 -7.89 5.54 -13.23
N TYR A 348 -6.78 5.42 -12.50
CA TYR A 348 -6.27 6.50 -11.67
C TYR A 348 -5.86 7.72 -12.51
N LEU A 349 -5.05 7.51 -13.55
CA LEU A 349 -4.56 8.60 -14.39
C LEU A 349 -5.68 9.26 -15.22
N SER A 350 -6.70 8.50 -15.63
CA SER A 350 -7.84 9.03 -16.39
C SER A 350 -8.95 9.60 -15.51
N HIS A 351 -8.82 9.54 -14.19
CA HIS A 351 -9.84 10.04 -13.27
C HIS A 351 -9.98 11.56 -13.38
N VAL A 352 -11.16 12.02 -13.79
CA VAL A 352 -11.51 13.44 -13.86
C VAL A 352 -12.42 13.80 -12.70
N HIS A 353 -11.94 14.68 -11.83
CA HIS A 353 -12.69 15.11 -10.66
C HIS A 353 -13.99 15.86 -11.06
N PRO A 354 -15.17 15.49 -10.52
CA PRO A 354 -16.48 16.03 -10.92
C PRO A 354 -16.78 17.42 -10.36
N GLY A 355 -15.84 18.01 -9.61
CA GLY A 355 -15.96 19.33 -8.97
C GLY A 355 -16.59 19.31 -7.57
N SER A 356 -17.16 18.19 -7.13
CA SER A 356 -17.59 17.93 -5.74
C SER A 356 -16.62 16.98 -5.05
N GLN A 357 -16.51 17.02 -3.72
CA GLN A 357 -15.66 16.08 -3.00
C GLN A 357 -16.04 14.62 -3.26
N GLU A 358 -15.04 13.74 -3.33
CA GLU A 358 -15.21 12.32 -3.65
C GLU A 358 -14.63 11.40 -2.57
N ILE A 359 -15.21 10.21 -2.49
CA ILE A 359 -14.69 9.08 -1.72
C ILE A 359 -14.43 7.91 -2.67
N LEU A 360 -13.18 7.44 -2.74
CA LEU A 360 -12.80 6.20 -3.41
C LEU A 360 -13.12 5.01 -2.50
N LEU A 361 -13.98 4.09 -2.96
CA LEU A 361 -14.33 2.87 -2.24
C LEU A 361 -13.75 1.63 -2.93
N MET A 362 -12.99 0.82 -2.21
CA MET A 362 -12.31 -0.35 -2.80
C MET A 362 -12.48 -1.62 -1.97
N ASP A 363 -13.05 -2.66 -2.58
CA ASP A 363 -13.28 -3.97 -1.95
C ASP A 363 -12.24 -4.99 -2.42
N GLU A 364 -11.37 -5.43 -1.51
CA GLU A 364 -10.31 -6.43 -1.74
C GLU A 364 -9.51 -6.19 -3.04
N PRO A 365 -8.90 -5.00 -3.22
CA PRO A 365 -8.21 -4.67 -4.46
C PRO A 365 -6.89 -5.46 -4.64
N ASP A 366 -6.51 -6.28 -3.66
CA ASP A 366 -5.32 -7.11 -3.63
C ASP A 366 -5.44 -8.47 -4.34
N ALA A 367 -6.65 -8.92 -4.70
CA ALA A 367 -6.96 -10.32 -5.07
C ALA A 367 -6.06 -10.97 -6.14
N TYR A 368 -5.41 -10.17 -7.00
CA TYR A 368 -4.54 -10.66 -8.08
C TYR A 368 -3.13 -10.04 -8.08
N LEU A 369 -2.81 -9.21 -7.09
CA LEU A 369 -1.53 -8.52 -6.99
C LEU A 369 -0.53 -9.32 -6.16
N SER A 370 0.73 -9.32 -6.59
CA SER A 370 1.83 -9.83 -5.80
C SER A 370 2.07 -8.95 -4.56
N THR A 371 2.83 -9.43 -3.57
CA THR A 371 3.16 -8.65 -2.36
C THR A 371 3.73 -7.26 -2.68
N LEU A 372 4.64 -7.15 -3.66
CA LEU A 372 5.19 -5.86 -4.08
C LEU A 372 4.16 -5.03 -4.86
N GLY A 373 3.36 -5.66 -5.72
CA GLY A 373 2.29 -4.95 -6.45
C GLY A 373 1.22 -4.35 -5.52
N GLN A 374 0.97 -4.99 -4.37
CA GLN A 374 0.09 -4.43 -3.33
C GLN A 374 0.71 -3.20 -2.65
N GLN A 375 2.03 -3.19 -2.45
CA GLN A 375 2.74 -2.01 -1.95
C GLN A 375 2.74 -0.86 -2.97
N ASP A 376 2.91 -1.19 -4.26
CA ASP A 376 2.79 -0.21 -5.35
C ASP A 376 1.36 0.37 -5.41
N LEU A 377 0.33 -0.43 -5.14
CA LEU A 377 -1.06 0.04 -5.05
C LEU A 377 -1.28 1.05 -3.89
N LEU A 378 -0.60 0.89 -2.75
CA LEU A 378 -0.67 1.88 -1.66
C LEU A 378 -0.21 3.27 -2.12
N ARG A 379 0.76 3.34 -3.03
CA ARG A 379 1.23 4.62 -3.60
C ARG A 379 0.16 5.30 -4.46
N ILE A 380 -0.64 4.52 -5.20
CA ILE A 380 -1.78 5.03 -5.96
C ILE A 380 -2.83 5.62 -5.00
N PHE A 381 -3.13 4.92 -3.90
CA PHE A 381 -4.06 5.44 -2.89
C PHE A 381 -3.54 6.72 -2.22
N ASP A 382 -2.24 6.77 -1.89
CA ASP A 382 -1.62 7.99 -1.36
C ASP A 382 -1.69 9.16 -2.35
N SER A 383 -1.56 8.88 -3.64
CA SER A 383 -1.64 9.92 -4.68
C SER A 383 -3.05 10.44 -4.92
N PHE A 384 -4.09 9.67 -4.62
CA PHE A 384 -5.48 10.15 -4.56
C PHE A 384 -5.72 11.03 -3.33
N ALA A 385 -5.23 10.58 -2.17
CA ALA A 385 -5.49 11.25 -0.90
C ALA A 385 -4.62 12.50 -0.67
N SER A 386 -3.41 12.50 -1.24
CA SER A 386 -2.37 13.51 -1.08
C SER A 386 -1.68 13.79 -2.42
N PRO A 387 -2.39 14.34 -3.41
CA PRO A 387 -1.80 14.64 -4.72
C PRO A 387 -0.62 15.61 -4.60
N GLU A 388 0.41 15.38 -5.43
CA GLU A 388 1.59 16.26 -5.51
C GLU A 388 1.22 17.65 -6.03
N ASP A 389 0.29 17.73 -6.98
CA ASP A 389 -0.25 18.99 -7.47
C ASP A 389 -1.39 19.48 -6.57
N THR A 390 -1.13 20.58 -5.86
CA THR A 390 -2.11 21.25 -4.97
C THR A 390 -3.37 21.75 -5.69
N ALA A 391 -3.37 21.85 -7.01
CA ALA A 391 -4.56 22.18 -7.80
C ALA A 391 -5.53 21.00 -7.92
N VAL A 392 -5.04 19.77 -7.73
CA VAL A 392 -5.86 18.55 -7.76
C VAL A 392 -6.56 18.38 -6.40
N PRO A 393 -7.90 18.27 -6.36
CA PRO A 393 -8.61 18.04 -5.12
C PRO A 393 -8.26 16.68 -4.48
N THR A 394 -8.20 16.65 -3.15
CA THR A 394 -7.94 15.44 -2.38
C THR A 394 -9.15 14.50 -2.37
N VAL A 395 -8.93 13.22 -2.61
CA VAL A 395 -9.95 12.17 -2.56
C VAL A 395 -9.81 11.37 -1.26
N GLN A 396 -10.90 11.21 -0.52
CA GLN A 396 -10.88 10.33 0.64
C GLN A 396 -10.90 8.87 0.18
N VAL A 397 -9.97 8.02 0.63
CA VAL A 397 -9.88 6.62 0.24
C VAL A 397 -10.33 5.73 1.38
N VAL A 398 -11.30 4.85 1.14
CA VAL A 398 -11.71 3.82 2.11
C VAL A 398 -11.67 2.48 1.41
N TYR A 399 -10.82 1.59 1.90
CA TYR A 399 -10.70 0.26 1.32
C TYR A 399 -10.72 -0.82 2.38
N VAL A 400 -11.17 -2.01 1.98
CA VAL A 400 -11.13 -3.19 2.82
C VAL A 400 -10.17 -4.22 2.24
N THR A 401 -9.46 -4.94 3.10
CA THR A 401 -8.55 -5.99 2.66
C THR A 401 -8.40 -7.09 3.71
N HIS A 402 -8.02 -8.27 3.23
CA HIS A 402 -7.54 -9.39 4.03
C HIS A 402 -6.02 -9.51 4.00
N SER A 403 -5.36 -8.82 3.07
CA SER A 403 -3.92 -8.95 2.90
C SER A 403 -3.16 -8.10 3.92
N PRO A 404 -2.22 -8.68 4.67
CA PRO A 404 -1.31 -7.91 5.53
C PRO A 404 -0.33 -7.03 4.72
N PHE A 405 -0.20 -7.27 3.41
CA PHE A 405 0.70 -6.53 2.54
C PHE A 405 0.04 -5.33 1.85
N LEU A 406 -1.29 -5.18 1.97
CA LEU A 406 -2.02 -3.97 1.58
C LEU A 406 -2.37 -3.13 2.82
N ILE A 407 -1.60 -3.27 3.90
CA ILE A 407 -1.69 -2.44 5.09
C ILE A 407 -0.44 -1.57 5.13
N ASP A 408 -0.64 -0.27 5.23
CA ASP A 408 0.46 0.65 5.43
C ASP A 408 0.88 0.69 6.91
N LYS A 409 1.97 0.00 7.22
CA LYS A 409 2.52 -0.08 8.58
C LYS A 409 3.14 1.24 9.03
N ASN A 410 3.41 2.16 8.11
CA ASN A 410 3.88 3.50 8.46
C ASN A 410 2.75 4.36 9.05
N HIS A 411 1.49 3.99 8.81
CA HIS A 411 0.30 4.76 9.18
C HIS A 411 -0.71 3.91 9.96
N GLY A 412 -0.31 3.45 11.15
CA GLY A 412 -1.16 2.62 12.00
C GLY A 412 -2.50 3.28 12.37
N GLU A 413 -2.53 4.60 12.47
CA GLU A 413 -3.73 5.40 12.69
C GLU A 413 -4.78 5.28 11.58
N ARG A 414 -4.41 4.87 10.36
CA ARG A 414 -5.35 4.67 9.25
C ARG A 414 -6.10 3.34 9.34
N ILE A 415 -5.69 2.46 10.24
CA ILE A 415 -6.21 1.08 10.31
C ILE A 415 -7.46 1.02 11.20
N ARG A 416 -8.52 0.38 10.71
CA ARG A 416 -9.72 0.03 11.46
C ARG A 416 -9.87 -1.48 11.48
N VAL A 417 -9.93 -2.06 12.68
CA VAL A 417 -10.13 -3.50 12.83
C VAL A 417 -11.59 -3.77 13.19
N LEU A 418 -12.25 -4.57 12.37
CA LEU A 418 -13.60 -5.07 12.59
C LEU A 418 -13.56 -6.51 13.07
N GLU A 419 -14.37 -6.78 14.08
CA GLU A 419 -14.54 -8.11 14.67
C GLU A 419 -16.00 -8.51 14.63
N LYS A 420 -16.25 -9.81 14.43
CA LYS A 420 -17.58 -10.41 14.49
C LYS A 420 -17.88 -10.75 15.95
N GLY A 421 -18.88 -10.11 16.54
CA GLY A 421 -19.41 -10.47 17.85
C GLY A 421 -20.39 -11.65 17.77
N ASP A 422 -20.76 -12.16 18.93
CA ASP A 422 -21.60 -13.35 19.05
C ASP A 422 -23.09 -12.99 19.12
N GLY A 423 -23.91 -13.69 18.31
CA GLY A 423 -25.36 -13.53 18.32
C GLY A 423 -25.79 -12.07 18.10
N GLU A 424 -26.49 -11.49 19.08
CA GLU A 424 -27.03 -10.12 19.02
C GLU A 424 -25.95 -9.02 19.04
N GLU A 425 -24.70 -9.32 19.36
CA GLU A 425 -23.64 -8.31 19.38
C GLU A 425 -23.35 -7.75 17.98
N GLY A 426 -23.43 -8.59 16.95
CA GLY A 426 -23.10 -8.22 15.58
C GLY A 426 -21.64 -7.76 15.42
N THR A 427 -21.34 -7.03 14.34
CA THR A 427 -20.00 -6.49 14.09
C THR A 427 -19.63 -5.33 15.02
N ARG A 428 -18.39 -5.33 15.53
CA ARG A 428 -17.81 -4.26 16.36
C ARG A 428 -16.48 -3.72 15.82
N VAL A 429 -16.14 -2.50 16.22
CA VAL A 429 -14.84 -1.86 15.95
C VAL A 429 -13.92 -2.02 17.15
N VAL A 430 -12.67 -2.43 16.92
CA VAL A 430 -11.65 -2.53 17.97
C VAL A 430 -10.94 -1.19 18.12
N SER A 431 -11.25 -0.44 19.18
CA SER A 431 -10.81 0.94 19.39
C SER A 431 -9.30 1.11 19.69
N ASN A 432 -8.57 0.04 20.00
CA ASN A 432 -7.15 0.08 20.41
C ASN A 432 -6.20 -0.74 19.51
N ALA A 433 -6.62 -1.11 18.30
CA ALA A 433 -5.83 -1.99 17.44
C ALA A 433 -4.44 -1.44 17.06
N ALA A 434 -4.37 -0.13 16.78
CA ALA A 434 -3.12 0.54 16.41
C ALA A 434 -2.21 0.88 17.60
N ARG A 435 -2.80 1.25 18.75
CA ARG A 435 -2.04 1.63 19.97
C ARG A 435 -1.35 0.42 20.62
N ASN A 436 -1.94 -0.78 20.51
CA ASN A 436 -1.39 -2.01 21.08
C ASN A 436 -0.47 -2.78 20.11
N HIS A 437 0.26 -2.07 19.25
CA HIS A 437 1.41 -2.59 18.49
C HIS A 437 1.12 -3.89 17.74
N TYR A 438 0.15 -3.83 16.82
CA TYR A 438 -0.17 -4.90 15.88
C TYR A 438 -0.68 -6.21 16.49
N GLU A 439 -0.69 -6.41 17.81
CA GLU A 439 -1.20 -7.65 18.41
C GLU A 439 -2.67 -7.94 18.03
N PRO A 440 -3.58 -6.95 18.03
CA PRO A 440 -4.95 -7.17 17.54
C PRO A 440 -5.00 -7.51 16.04
N LEU A 441 -4.03 -7.03 15.25
CA LEU A 441 -3.88 -7.43 13.85
C LEU A 441 -3.39 -8.88 13.76
N ARG A 442 -2.45 -9.33 14.61
CA ARG A 442 -2.02 -10.74 14.66
C ARG A 442 -3.19 -11.68 14.91
N SER A 443 -4.06 -11.35 15.88
CA SER A 443 -5.26 -12.13 16.19
C SER A 443 -6.30 -12.08 15.06
N ALA A 444 -6.47 -10.92 14.39
CA ALA A 444 -7.39 -10.77 13.26
C ALA A 444 -6.95 -11.52 12.00
N PHE A 445 -5.64 -11.72 11.79
CA PHE A 445 -5.06 -12.44 10.65
C PHE A 445 -4.69 -13.90 10.96
N GLY A 446 -4.79 -14.35 12.22
CA GLY A 446 -4.54 -15.72 12.65
C GLY A 446 -3.06 -16.13 12.71
N ALA A 447 -2.81 -17.45 12.72
CA ALA A 447 -1.48 -18.06 12.93
C ALA A 447 -0.39 -17.62 11.92
N PHE A 448 -0.76 -17.05 10.78
CA PHE A 448 0.17 -16.57 9.75
C PHE A 448 1.08 -15.42 10.24
N VAL A 449 0.65 -14.67 11.27
CA VAL A 449 1.43 -13.58 11.89
C VAL A 449 2.11 -14.04 13.20
N ALA A 450 2.09 -15.32 13.53
CA ALA A 450 2.93 -15.87 14.60
C ALA A 450 4.35 -16.20 14.08
N GLU A 451 4.48 -16.48 12.78
CA GLU A 451 5.73 -16.85 12.09
C GLU A 451 6.45 -15.64 11.43
N THR A 452 5.98 -14.41 11.67
CA THR A 452 6.33 -13.18 10.92
C THR A 452 7.70 -12.57 11.14
N THR A 453 8.54 -13.13 12.02
CA THR A 453 9.79 -12.48 12.47
C THR A 453 10.78 -12.19 11.33
N PHE A 454 10.56 -12.74 10.12
CA PHE A 454 11.45 -12.59 8.96
C PHE A 454 10.76 -12.28 7.61
N ILE A 455 9.52 -11.77 7.61
CA ILE A 455 8.73 -11.63 6.36
C ILE A 455 9.13 -10.42 5.50
N SER A 456 9.84 -9.44 6.06
CA SER A 456 10.18 -8.22 5.31
C SER A 456 11.48 -8.36 4.49
N ASN A 457 11.70 -7.44 3.56
CA ASN A 457 12.90 -7.40 2.70
C ASN A 457 14.19 -7.31 3.56
N CYS A 458 14.10 -6.57 4.66
CA CYS A 458 15.16 -6.45 5.66
C CYS A 458 14.60 -6.57 7.08
N ASN A 459 15.32 -7.26 7.96
CA ASN A 459 15.02 -7.35 9.39
C ASN A 459 16.06 -6.57 10.18
N LEU A 460 15.61 -5.61 11.00
CA LEU A 460 16.44 -4.90 11.97
C LEU A 460 16.29 -5.57 13.33
N MET A 461 17.36 -6.21 13.79
CA MET A 461 17.43 -6.79 15.13
C MET A 461 17.61 -5.67 16.15
N LEU A 462 16.72 -5.66 17.14
CA LEU A 462 16.69 -4.70 18.25
C LEU A 462 16.92 -5.45 19.57
N GLU A 463 17.43 -4.75 20.58
CA GLU A 463 17.59 -5.33 21.91
C GLU A 463 16.24 -5.58 22.57
N GLY A 464 15.37 -4.57 22.60
CA GLY A 464 14.11 -4.63 23.35
C GLY A 464 12.86 -4.19 22.57
N PRO A 465 11.67 -4.49 23.13
CA PRO A 465 10.40 -3.98 22.61
C PRO A 465 10.25 -2.46 22.76
N ALA A 466 10.98 -1.82 23.67
CA ALA A 466 10.97 -0.37 23.83
C ALA A 466 11.57 0.35 22.62
N ASP A 467 12.67 -0.16 22.06
CA ASP A 467 13.26 0.34 20.81
C ASP A 467 12.26 0.28 19.67
N GLN A 468 11.55 -0.85 19.55
CA GLN A 468 10.52 -1.03 18.54
C GLN A 468 9.42 0.02 18.66
N VAL A 469 8.94 0.29 19.88
CA VAL A 469 7.91 1.29 20.18
C VAL A 469 8.39 2.68 19.75
N LEU A 470 9.59 3.09 20.21
CA LEU A 470 10.16 4.41 19.90
C LEU A 470 10.39 4.58 18.41
N LEU A 471 11.13 3.66 17.77
CA LEU A 471 11.50 3.75 16.37
C LEU A 471 10.28 3.75 15.45
N ALA A 472 9.31 2.86 15.67
CA ALA A 472 8.11 2.80 14.84
C ALA A 472 7.20 4.01 15.09
N GLY A 473 6.97 4.36 16.35
CA GLY A 473 6.06 5.43 16.73
C GLY A 473 6.53 6.81 16.30
N LEU A 474 7.82 7.12 16.49
CA LEU A 474 8.42 8.39 16.07
C LEU A 474 8.51 8.51 14.55
N SER A 475 8.86 7.42 13.85
CA SER A 475 8.89 7.40 12.38
C SER A 475 7.50 7.63 11.78
N SER A 476 6.49 6.94 12.32
CA SER A 476 5.09 7.13 11.94
C SER A 476 4.60 8.55 12.20
N LEU A 477 4.96 9.12 13.36
CA LEU A 477 4.64 10.51 13.69
C LEU A 477 5.31 11.50 12.72
N ALA A 478 6.59 11.33 12.40
CA ALA A 478 7.31 12.18 11.45
C ALA A 478 6.65 12.17 10.07
N ARG A 479 6.29 10.97 9.57
CA ARG A 479 5.59 10.79 8.29
C ARG A 479 4.20 11.43 8.30
N ARG A 480 3.43 11.27 9.38
CA ARG A 480 2.12 11.90 9.56
C ARG A 480 2.19 13.42 9.52
N LEU A 481 3.24 14.00 10.09
CA LEU A 481 3.50 15.44 10.08
C LEU A 481 4.13 15.93 8.75
N ARG A 482 4.37 15.02 7.80
CA ARG A 482 5.04 15.29 6.52
C ARG A 482 6.36 16.05 6.69
N ARG A 483 7.12 15.71 7.74
CA ARG A 483 8.41 16.35 7.99
C ARG A 483 9.40 16.03 6.87
N PRO A 484 10.14 17.02 6.37
CA PRO A 484 11.26 16.76 5.48
C PRO A 484 12.41 16.15 6.30
N GLY A 485 12.72 14.87 6.09
CA GLY A 485 13.76 14.17 6.84
C GLY A 485 13.80 12.67 6.55
N GLU A 486 14.83 11.99 7.08
CA GLU A 486 14.93 10.54 7.04
C GLU A 486 13.87 9.92 7.97
N SER A 487 13.23 8.85 7.51
CA SER A 487 12.27 8.07 8.31
C SER A 487 12.40 6.59 7.95
N LEU A 488 11.92 5.72 8.83
CA LEU A 488 11.89 4.28 8.57
C LEU A 488 10.69 3.94 7.70
N ASP A 489 10.90 3.12 6.67
CA ASP A 489 9.81 2.50 5.92
C ASP A 489 9.49 1.13 6.52
N LEU A 490 8.48 1.10 7.39
CA LEU A 490 8.02 -0.08 8.12
C LEU A 490 7.34 -1.12 7.21
N ASN A 491 7.02 -0.77 5.95
CA ASN A 491 6.51 -1.74 4.97
C ASN A 491 7.63 -2.65 4.46
N SER A 492 8.85 -2.11 4.26
CA SER A 492 10.02 -2.84 3.79
C SER A 492 11.06 -3.19 4.88
N LEU A 493 10.85 -2.72 6.12
CA LEU A 493 11.70 -3.02 7.28
C LEU A 493 10.87 -3.69 8.40
N SER A 494 11.30 -4.87 8.85
CA SER A 494 10.76 -5.49 10.07
C SER A 494 11.63 -5.13 11.28
N LEU A 495 10.99 -4.65 12.36
CA LEU A 495 11.65 -4.38 13.64
C LEU A 495 11.50 -5.62 14.53
N VAL A 496 12.62 -6.25 14.90
CA VAL A 496 12.64 -7.54 15.60
C VAL A 496 13.25 -7.37 17.00
N PRO A 497 12.43 -7.29 18.07
CA PRO A 497 12.95 -7.27 19.44
C PRO A 497 13.50 -8.64 19.82
N SER A 498 14.75 -8.70 20.27
CA SER A 498 15.46 -9.96 20.57
C SER A 498 15.39 -10.36 22.04
N GLY A 499 14.88 -9.49 22.92
CA GLY A 499 14.78 -9.75 24.36
C GLY A 499 16.11 -9.64 25.08
N GLY A 500 16.98 -8.72 24.64
CA GLY A 500 18.32 -8.46 25.16
C GLY A 500 19.41 -8.56 24.10
N ALA A 501 20.51 -7.82 24.28
CA ALA A 501 21.65 -7.82 23.36
C ALA A 501 22.28 -9.21 23.22
N GLU A 502 22.35 -9.98 24.31
CA GLU A 502 22.88 -11.36 24.34
C GLU A 502 22.18 -12.34 23.38
N HIS A 503 20.91 -12.08 23.02
CA HIS A 503 20.14 -12.94 22.13
C HIS A 503 20.32 -12.59 20.65
N ILE A 504 20.83 -11.40 20.33
CA ILE A 504 20.98 -10.90 18.96
C ILE A 504 21.87 -11.82 18.10
N PRO A 505 23.05 -12.29 18.55
CA PRO A 505 23.89 -13.19 17.74
C PRO A 505 23.15 -14.47 17.31
N TYR A 506 22.35 -15.04 18.21
CA TYR A 506 21.54 -16.21 17.89
C TYR A 506 20.42 -15.89 16.91
N MET A 507 19.74 -14.76 17.07
CA MET A 507 18.70 -14.30 16.13
C MET A 507 19.25 -14.05 14.72
N VAL A 508 20.42 -13.41 14.62
CA VAL A 508 21.15 -13.24 13.35
C VAL A 508 21.50 -14.59 12.74
N TYR A 509 21.98 -15.54 13.56
CA TYR A 509 22.23 -16.91 13.11
C TYR A 509 20.96 -17.61 12.61
N LEU A 510 19.81 -17.42 13.25
CA LEU A 510 18.55 -18.00 12.78
C LEU A 510 18.12 -17.43 11.43
N ALA A 511 18.16 -16.10 11.30
CA ALA A 511 17.77 -15.39 10.08
C ALA A 511 18.68 -15.75 8.89
N THR A 512 19.98 -15.88 9.13
CA THR A 512 20.98 -16.10 8.07
C THR A 512 21.36 -17.58 7.87
N GLY A 513 21.02 -18.46 8.81
CA GLY A 513 21.62 -19.80 8.91
C GLY A 513 20.77 -20.97 8.42
N ARG A 514 19.43 -20.84 8.33
CA ARG A 514 18.54 -22.00 8.15
C ARG A 514 18.01 -22.23 6.73
N ASP A 515 17.92 -21.20 5.89
CA ASP A 515 17.27 -21.31 4.57
C ASP A 515 18.16 -20.95 3.37
N VAL A 516 17.70 -21.39 2.19
CA VAL A 516 18.31 -21.10 0.88
C VAL A 516 18.12 -19.63 0.51
N ASP A 517 16.96 -19.06 0.85
CA ASP A 517 16.67 -17.63 0.72
C ASP A 517 16.89 -16.99 2.11
N ARG A 518 17.84 -16.06 2.18
CA ARG A 518 18.18 -15.36 3.43
C ARG A 518 17.63 -13.95 3.32
N PRO A 519 16.86 -13.45 4.28
CA PRO A 519 16.49 -12.04 4.27
C PRO A 519 17.72 -11.17 4.56
N ALA A 520 17.68 -9.90 4.14
CA ALA A 520 18.68 -8.94 4.60
C ALA A 520 18.53 -8.73 6.12
N VAL A 521 19.66 -8.55 6.81
CA VAL A 521 19.69 -8.36 8.26
C VAL A 521 20.59 -7.18 8.58
N ALA A 522 20.08 -6.29 9.42
CA ALA A 522 20.83 -5.24 10.10
C ALA A 522 20.62 -5.36 11.61
N VAL A 523 21.50 -4.76 12.40
CA VAL A 523 21.47 -4.82 13.87
C VAL A 523 21.59 -3.41 14.41
N LEU A 524 20.74 -3.03 15.37
CA LEU A 524 20.90 -1.84 16.20
C LEU A 524 21.25 -2.29 17.62
N LEU A 525 22.31 -1.74 18.18
CA LEU A 525 22.79 -2.01 19.52
C LEU A 525 23.01 -0.71 20.30
N ASP A 526 22.80 -0.79 21.61
CA ASP A 526 23.29 0.18 22.56
C ASP A 526 24.83 0.23 22.53
N SER A 527 25.38 1.36 22.93
CA SER A 527 26.83 1.60 23.02
C SER A 527 27.32 1.53 24.46
N ASP A 528 26.72 0.64 25.23
CA ASP A 528 27.18 0.31 26.57
C ASP A 528 28.10 -0.93 26.57
N GLY A 529 28.56 -1.31 27.75
CA GLY A 529 29.52 -2.40 27.89
C GLY A 529 28.98 -3.78 27.49
N GLU A 530 27.66 -3.97 27.39
CA GLU A 530 27.07 -5.20 26.84
C GLU A 530 27.02 -5.13 25.31
N GLY A 531 26.51 -4.02 24.76
CA GLY A 531 26.47 -3.77 23.32
C GLY A 531 27.84 -3.93 22.66
N GLU A 532 28.90 -3.34 23.22
CA GLU A 532 30.27 -3.47 22.71
C GLU A 532 30.78 -4.93 22.66
N LYS A 533 30.41 -5.75 23.65
CA LYS A 533 30.77 -7.19 23.65
C LYS A 533 30.07 -7.93 22.52
N ILE A 534 28.79 -7.62 22.29
CA ILE A 534 27.99 -8.24 21.24
C ILE A 534 28.49 -7.80 19.86
N VAL A 535 28.87 -6.53 19.68
CA VAL A 535 29.54 -6.07 18.45
C VAL A 535 30.82 -6.85 18.19
N ALA A 536 31.68 -7.03 19.20
CA ALA A 536 32.89 -7.83 19.06
C ALA A 536 32.60 -9.30 18.73
N GLU A 537 31.55 -9.89 19.32
CA GLU A 537 31.10 -11.24 19.01
C GLU A 537 30.58 -11.37 17.56
N LEU A 538 29.74 -10.46 17.12
CA LEU A 538 29.20 -10.42 15.75
C LEU A 538 30.32 -10.26 14.71
N LYS A 539 31.31 -9.39 15.00
CA LYS A 539 32.50 -9.20 14.16
C LYS A 539 33.38 -10.44 14.09
N ARG A 540 33.55 -11.16 15.21
CA ARG A 540 34.26 -12.44 15.26
C ARG A 540 33.50 -13.55 14.51
N GLY A 541 32.17 -13.51 14.55
CA GLY A 541 31.30 -14.48 13.91
C GLY A 541 30.95 -15.67 14.80
N TYR A 542 29.90 -16.39 14.40
CA TYR A 542 29.37 -17.56 15.12
C TYR A 542 29.95 -18.84 14.51
N ARG A 543 30.61 -19.68 15.31
CA ARG A 543 31.34 -20.90 14.85
C ARG A 543 32.34 -20.60 13.72
N ASP A 544 33.19 -19.59 13.91
CA ASP A 544 34.24 -19.15 12.97
C ASP A 544 33.73 -18.69 11.59
N ARG A 545 32.43 -18.38 11.50
CA ARG A 545 31.80 -17.82 10.31
C ARG A 545 31.27 -16.43 10.61
N LYS A 546 31.78 -15.42 9.89
CA LYS A 546 31.21 -14.08 9.89
C LYS A 546 29.82 -14.12 9.24
N LEU A 547 28.79 -13.82 10.02
CA LEU A 547 27.38 -13.85 9.57
C LEU A 547 26.90 -12.50 9.06
N LEU A 548 27.51 -11.41 9.54
CA LEU A 548 27.11 -10.04 9.28
C LEU A 548 28.35 -9.21 8.94
N ASP A 549 28.24 -8.30 7.98
CA ASP A 549 29.30 -7.32 7.72
C ASP A 549 29.22 -6.18 8.74
N ASP A 550 30.37 -5.55 9.02
CA ASP A 550 30.49 -4.53 10.06
C ASP A 550 29.61 -3.31 9.75
N GLU A 551 29.41 -2.99 8.47
CA GLU A 551 28.55 -1.89 8.01
C GLU A 551 27.05 -2.15 8.25
N PHE A 552 26.63 -3.38 8.59
CA PHE A 552 25.24 -3.69 8.93
C PHE A 552 24.97 -3.58 10.44
N ILE A 553 26.00 -3.27 11.24
CA ILE A 553 25.92 -3.08 12.69
C ILE A 553 25.87 -1.58 12.98
N VAL A 554 24.75 -1.10 13.48
CA VAL A 554 24.55 0.28 13.92
C VAL A 554 24.63 0.33 15.44
N GLN A 555 25.42 1.26 15.97
CA GLN A 555 25.51 1.53 17.40
C GLN A 555 25.00 2.95 17.68
N VAL A 556 24.19 3.14 18.72
CA VAL A 556 23.63 4.46 19.06
C VAL A 556 24.72 5.53 19.28
N GLY A 557 25.83 5.16 19.92
CA GLY A 557 26.98 6.02 20.16
C GLY A 557 27.82 6.34 18.92
N SER A 558 27.47 5.81 17.74
CA SER A 558 28.08 6.22 16.46
C SER A 558 27.51 7.54 15.90
N ILE A 559 26.42 8.04 16.50
CA ILE A 559 25.83 9.32 16.17
C ILE A 559 26.80 10.45 16.58
N ASP A 560 27.03 11.38 15.66
CA ASP A 560 27.81 12.58 15.93
C ASP A 560 27.06 13.48 16.93
N PRO A 561 27.61 13.76 18.12
CA PRO A 561 26.97 14.61 19.12
C PRO A 561 26.60 16.01 18.61
N ASP A 562 27.32 16.55 17.62
CA ASP A 562 27.03 17.87 17.05
C ASP A 562 25.78 17.88 16.15
N THR A 563 25.26 16.70 15.80
CA THR A 563 24.08 16.55 14.93
C THR A 563 22.78 16.36 15.69
N VAL A 564 22.85 16.22 17.03
CA VAL A 564 21.68 16.00 17.88
C VAL A 564 21.66 16.99 19.06
N MET A 565 20.47 17.30 19.55
CA MET A 565 20.27 18.16 20.73
C MET A 565 19.80 17.30 21.89
N VAL A 566 20.74 16.86 22.74
CA VAL A 566 20.50 15.93 23.86
C VAL A 566 21.10 16.43 25.17
N ASP A 567 20.59 15.93 26.29
CA ASP A 567 20.99 16.32 27.64
C ASP A 567 22.05 15.39 28.27
N VAL A 568 22.58 14.43 27.50
CA VAL A 568 23.60 13.48 27.94
C VAL A 568 25.01 13.88 27.48
N SER A 569 26.03 13.47 28.23
CA SER A 569 27.43 13.69 27.85
C SER A 569 27.92 12.75 26.74
N SER A 570 27.26 11.61 26.55
CA SER A 570 27.60 10.58 25.57
C SER A 570 26.38 9.70 25.32
N LEU A 571 26.04 9.47 24.06
CA LEU A 571 24.94 8.60 23.67
C LEU A 571 25.30 7.13 23.91
N GLN A 572 24.50 6.44 24.72
CA GLN A 572 24.70 5.03 25.06
C GLN A 572 23.50 4.15 24.70
N GLU A 573 22.28 4.65 24.80
CA GLU A 573 21.06 3.89 24.47
C GLU A 573 20.08 4.72 23.66
N THR A 574 19.11 4.07 23.00
CA THR A 574 18.11 4.75 22.17
C THR A 574 17.36 5.84 22.94
N GLU A 575 17.09 5.64 24.24
CA GLU A 575 16.40 6.62 25.08
C GLU A 575 17.21 7.90 25.31
N ASP A 576 18.53 7.90 25.11
CA ASP A 576 19.37 9.09 25.28
C ASP A 576 19.13 10.15 24.20
N LEU A 577 18.46 9.79 23.11
CA LEU A 577 18.02 10.73 22.06
C LEU A 577 16.78 11.54 22.48
N ILE A 578 16.14 11.19 23.60
CA ILE A 578 14.94 11.85 24.10
C ILE A 578 15.36 13.02 25.01
N PRO A 579 14.89 14.26 24.74
CA PRO A 579 15.17 15.39 25.61
C PRO A 579 14.67 15.14 27.05
N ALA A 580 15.42 15.60 28.05
CA ALA A 580 15.10 15.39 29.46
C ALA A 580 13.70 15.94 29.84
N ALA A 581 13.31 17.07 29.24
CA ALA A 581 11.97 17.65 29.40
C ALA A 581 10.86 16.71 28.89
N VAL A 582 11.09 15.98 27.79
CA VAL A 582 10.14 14.98 27.28
C VAL A 582 10.10 13.76 28.21
N ALA A 583 11.25 13.31 28.70
CA ALA A 583 11.33 12.21 29.66
C ALA A 583 10.61 12.54 30.99
N GLU A 584 10.70 13.78 31.46
CA GLU A 584 9.96 14.27 32.64
C GLU A 584 8.45 14.22 32.42
N LEU A 585 7.98 14.76 31.28
CA LEU A 585 6.56 14.73 30.91
C LEU A 585 6.04 13.30 30.74
N ALA A 586 6.85 12.41 30.15
CA ALA A 586 6.53 11.00 30.02
C ALA A 586 6.38 10.33 31.39
N LEU A 587 7.26 10.66 32.35
CA LEU A 587 7.15 10.15 33.72
C LEU A 587 5.88 10.65 34.42
N LYS A 588 5.51 11.93 34.22
CA LYS A 588 4.23 12.47 34.69
C LYS A 588 3.04 11.74 34.08
N GLN A 589 3.12 11.35 32.81
CA GLN A 589 2.07 10.58 32.14
C GLN A 589 1.94 9.16 32.70
N VAL A 590 3.06 8.44 32.87
CA VAL A 590 3.07 7.12 33.52
C VAL A 590 2.47 7.20 34.94
N ALA A 591 2.78 8.25 35.70
CA ALA A 591 2.20 8.46 37.02
C ALA A 591 0.67 8.59 36.98
N ARG A 592 0.09 9.26 35.96
CA ARG A 592 -1.37 9.34 35.78
C ARG A 592 -2.01 8.01 35.42
N GLU A 593 -1.30 7.15 34.69
CA GLU A 593 -1.80 5.83 34.32
C GLU A 593 -1.77 4.83 35.49
N VAL A 594 -0.73 4.89 36.32
CA VAL A 594 -0.45 3.87 37.35
C VAL A 594 -0.97 4.25 38.73
N LEU A 595 -0.99 5.54 39.08
CA LEU A 595 -1.40 6.01 40.41
C LEU A 595 -2.86 6.48 40.43
N SER A 596 -3.44 6.60 41.62
CA SER A 596 -4.73 7.27 41.78
C SER A 596 -4.64 8.76 41.44
N ASN A 597 -5.75 9.38 41.03
CA ASN A 597 -5.76 10.81 40.65
C ASN A 597 -5.12 11.75 41.70
N SER A 598 -5.32 11.49 42.99
CA SER A 598 -4.74 12.30 44.07
C SER A 598 -3.23 12.07 44.24
N GLU A 599 -2.79 10.81 44.13
CA GLU A 599 -1.36 10.45 44.24
C GLU A 599 -0.59 10.95 43.02
N ALA A 600 -1.15 10.77 41.81
CA ALA A 600 -0.57 11.30 40.58
C ALA A 600 -0.39 12.82 40.65
N GLN A 601 -1.39 13.57 41.14
CA GLN A 601 -1.28 15.02 41.27
C GLN A 601 -0.18 15.42 42.27
N THR A 602 -0.06 14.69 43.38
CA THR A 602 0.97 14.92 44.40
C THR A 602 2.36 14.66 43.83
N PHE A 603 2.53 13.55 43.11
CA PHE A 603 3.77 13.20 42.43
C PHE A 603 4.16 14.26 41.39
N ILE A 604 3.22 14.67 40.53
CA ILE A 604 3.46 15.68 39.48
C ILE A 604 3.90 17.03 40.09
N GLN A 605 3.36 17.41 41.26
CA GLN A 605 3.74 18.62 41.96
C GLN A 605 5.10 18.51 42.66
N ALA A 606 5.48 17.32 43.09
CA ALA A 606 6.74 17.05 43.79
C ALA A 606 7.92 16.80 42.83
N LEU A 607 7.66 16.35 41.60
CA LEU A 607 8.69 16.01 40.63
C LEU A 607 9.40 17.29 40.12
N PRO A 608 10.72 17.45 40.37
CA PRO A 608 11.49 18.58 39.84
C PRO A 608 11.78 18.40 38.34
N GLU A 609 12.32 19.45 37.73
CA GLU A 609 12.86 19.36 36.36
C GLU A 609 13.91 18.26 36.27
N LEU A 610 13.78 17.38 35.27
CA LEU A 610 14.66 16.22 35.17
C LEU A 610 16.06 16.66 34.72
N SER A 611 17.05 16.48 35.59
CA SER A 611 18.47 16.69 35.26
C SER A 611 19.17 15.35 35.08
N ILE A 612 20.01 15.25 34.04
CA ILE A 612 20.76 14.03 33.73
C ILE A 612 22.20 14.18 34.27
N PRO A 613 22.60 13.42 35.30
CA PRO A 613 23.96 13.49 35.83
C PRO A 613 24.99 13.08 34.76
N THR A 614 26.21 13.66 34.84
CA THR A 614 27.28 13.32 33.90
C THR A 614 27.59 11.83 33.88
N GLY A 615 27.58 11.21 32.70
CA GLY A 615 27.79 9.77 32.50
C GLY A 615 26.55 8.90 32.76
N GLN A 616 25.43 9.46 33.17
CA GLN A 616 24.16 8.75 33.36
C GLN A 616 23.33 8.73 32.06
N LYS A 617 22.50 7.70 31.89
CA LYS A 617 21.54 7.56 30.79
C LYS A 617 20.18 8.21 31.12
N VAL A 618 19.42 8.67 30.12
CA VAL A 618 18.13 9.34 30.30
C VAL A 618 17.11 8.45 31.01
N PHE A 619 16.93 7.21 30.55
CA PHE A 619 15.97 6.29 31.17
C PHE A 619 16.31 6.01 32.64
N ARG A 620 17.61 5.84 32.94
CA ARG A 620 18.07 5.61 34.33
C ARG A 620 17.80 6.81 35.24
N ALA A 621 17.98 8.03 34.75
CA ALA A 621 17.64 9.23 35.51
C ALA A 621 16.13 9.30 35.79
N ALA A 622 15.29 9.00 34.79
CA ALA A 622 13.83 8.95 34.96
C ALA A 622 13.40 7.85 35.94
N GLU A 623 14.00 6.66 35.88
CA GLU A 623 13.74 5.55 36.81
C GLU A 623 14.09 5.93 38.25
N MET A 624 15.26 6.55 38.46
CA MET A 624 15.68 7.04 39.78
C MET A 624 14.74 8.11 40.31
N ALA A 625 14.31 9.05 39.47
CA ALA A 625 13.38 10.11 39.85
C ALA A 625 12.00 9.53 40.24
N ALA A 626 11.49 8.55 39.47
CA ALA A 626 10.24 7.86 39.78
C ALA A 626 10.32 7.18 41.15
N LYS A 627 11.41 6.46 41.40
CA LYS A 627 11.63 5.74 42.64
C LYS A 627 11.75 6.69 43.83
N GLU A 628 12.49 7.78 43.68
CA GLU A 628 12.72 8.74 44.76
C GLU A 628 11.44 9.44 45.20
N HIS A 629 10.61 9.87 44.25
CA HIS A 629 9.41 10.68 44.51
C HIS A 629 8.15 9.83 44.77
N THR A 630 8.28 8.49 44.80
CA THR A 630 7.21 7.57 45.19
C THR A 630 7.54 6.73 46.42
N LYS A 631 8.67 6.99 47.11
CA LYS A 631 9.07 6.25 48.33
C LYS A 631 8.00 6.22 49.42
N ASP A 632 7.25 7.31 49.57
CA ASP A 632 6.22 7.48 50.60
C ASP A 632 4.79 7.27 50.06
N ALA A 633 4.64 6.94 48.77
CA ALA A 633 3.34 6.64 48.17
C ALA A 633 2.89 5.22 48.53
N ALA A 634 1.58 4.96 48.52
CA ALA A 634 1.07 3.61 48.75
C ALA A 634 1.48 2.63 47.63
N HIS A 635 1.80 3.16 46.45
CA HIS A 635 2.28 2.41 45.28
C HIS A 635 3.56 3.07 44.72
N GLU A 636 4.68 2.35 44.76
CA GLU A 636 5.94 2.73 44.11
C GLU A 636 5.80 2.61 42.59
N ILE A 637 6.18 3.65 41.84
CA ILE A 637 6.22 3.56 40.37
C ILE A 637 7.44 2.73 39.96
N ARG A 638 7.19 1.54 39.40
CA ARG A 638 8.21 0.75 38.70
C ARG A 638 8.20 1.12 37.22
N LEU A 639 9.07 2.03 36.83
CA LEU A 639 9.18 2.47 35.45
C LEU A 639 9.81 1.38 34.59
N ASP A 640 9.05 0.86 33.64
CA ASP A 640 9.51 -0.07 32.60
C ASP A 640 9.82 0.71 31.31
N LYS A 641 10.77 0.21 30.50
CA LYS A 641 11.20 0.86 29.24
C LYS A 641 10.06 0.95 28.22
N VAL A 642 9.17 -0.05 28.12
CA VAL A 642 8.03 -0.02 27.19
C VAL A 642 6.98 0.99 27.64
N ALA A 643 6.67 1.03 28.94
CA ALA A 643 5.77 2.03 29.51
C ALA A 643 6.30 3.46 29.28
N PHE A 644 7.60 3.66 29.50
CA PHE A 644 8.27 4.93 29.22
C PHE A 644 8.20 5.30 27.73
N ALA A 645 8.54 4.39 26.82
CA ALA A 645 8.45 4.61 25.38
C ALA A 645 7.04 4.99 24.91
N ARG A 646 6.00 4.31 25.40
CA ARG A 646 4.60 4.65 25.09
C ARG A 646 4.22 6.04 25.59
N ALA A 647 4.63 6.39 26.81
CA ALA A 647 4.36 7.71 27.38
C ALA A 647 5.09 8.83 26.63
N VAL A 648 6.32 8.60 26.16
CA VAL A 648 7.05 9.54 25.29
C VAL A 648 6.26 9.83 24.03
N LEU A 649 5.75 8.79 23.34
CA LEU A 649 4.94 8.96 22.13
C LEU A 649 3.64 9.72 22.40
N GLU A 650 3.00 9.51 23.54
CA GLU A 650 1.78 10.23 23.91
C GLU A 650 2.07 11.72 24.13
N VAL A 651 3.08 12.03 24.94
CA VAL A 651 3.49 13.40 25.30
C VAL A 651 3.86 14.23 24.08
N ILE A 652 4.66 13.68 23.17
CA ILE A 652 5.06 14.42 21.97
C ILE A 652 3.89 14.61 21.01
N GLN A 653 2.86 13.76 21.04
CA GLN A 653 1.66 13.93 20.22
C GLN A 653 0.70 14.99 20.78
N GLU A 654 0.78 15.31 22.08
CA GLU A 654 -0.05 16.33 22.72
C GLU A 654 0.15 17.72 22.11
N GLN A 655 -0.93 18.50 22.03
CA GLN A 655 -0.89 19.89 21.59
C GLN A 655 -0.20 20.77 22.66
N GLY A 656 0.73 21.63 22.24
CA GLY A 656 1.52 22.50 23.12
C GLY A 656 3.00 22.11 23.27
N ASN A 657 3.39 20.90 22.84
CA ASN A 657 4.78 20.40 22.92
C ASN A 657 5.52 20.42 21.57
N GLU A 658 5.18 21.34 20.66
CA GLU A 658 5.68 21.33 19.27
C GLU A 658 7.21 21.45 19.17
N SER A 659 7.83 22.34 19.96
CA SER A 659 9.30 22.47 19.97
C SER A 659 10.01 21.21 20.45
N LEU A 660 9.48 20.56 21.50
CA LEU A 660 10.05 19.32 22.06
C LEU A 660 9.85 18.14 21.12
N ARG A 661 8.68 18.09 20.45
CA ARG A 661 8.37 17.13 19.40
C ARG A 661 9.38 17.27 18.26
N ASP A 662 9.57 18.48 17.75
CA ASP A 662 10.47 18.73 16.62
C ASP A 662 11.93 18.41 16.97
N GLN A 663 12.38 18.75 18.19
CA GLN A 663 13.70 18.36 18.69
C GLN A 663 13.85 16.83 18.75
N THR A 664 12.89 16.13 19.36
CA THR A 664 12.92 14.66 19.49
C THR A 664 12.93 13.99 18.13
N LEU A 665 12.07 14.43 17.20
CA LEU A 665 12.03 13.89 15.84
C LEU A 665 13.34 14.14 15.09
N SER A 666 13.92 15.34 15.21
CA SER A 666 15.20 15.67 14.56
C SER A 666 16.36 14.79 15.08
N ASN A 667 16.39 14.49 16.39
CA ASN A 667 17.39 13.58 16.95
C ASN A 667 17.26 12.16 16.37
N PHE A 668 16.03 11.66 16.24
CA PHE A 668 15.77 10.32 15.67
C PHE A 668 15.96 10.27 14.15
N GLU A 669 15.76 11.36 13.41
CA GLU A 669 16.05 11.46 11.97
C GLU A 669 17.53 11.09 11.68
N VAL A 670 18.47 11.48 12.55
CA VAL A 670 19.90 11.10 12.43
C VAL A 670 20.08 9.60 12.57
N LEU A 671 19.46 8.98 13.60
CA LEU A 671 19.51 7.54 13.80
C LEU A 671 18.87 6.78 12.62
N TYR A 672 17.76 7.27 12.09
CA TYR A 672 17.11 6.70 10.91
C TYR A 672 18.00 6.72 9.68
N GLY A 673 18.79 7.79 9.48
CA GLY A 673 19.79 7.86 8.41
C GLY A 673 20.81 6.71 8.49
N LEU A 674 21.33 6.42 9.68
CA LEU A 674 22.26 5.31 9.91
C LEU A 674 21.60 3.94 9.65
N ILE A 675 20.39 3.74 10.19
CA ILE A 675 19.61 2.50 9.98
C ILE A 675 19.31 2.29 8.49
N ASN A 676 18.89 3.33 7.77
CA ASN A 676 18.57 3.26 6.35
C ASN A 676 19.83 3.00 5.50
N ALA A 677 20.99 3.53 5.90
CA ALA A 677 22.27 3.22 5.25
C ALA A 677 22.63 1.73 5.40
N ALA A 678 22.58 1.20 6.64
CA ALA A 678 22.83 -0.20 6.93
C ALA A 678 21.84 -1.13 6.21
N LYS A 679 20.54 -0.80 6.23
CA LYS A 679 19.48 -1.50 5.50
C LYS A 679 19.79 -1.60 4.01
N ARG A 680 20.07 -0.46 3.34
CA ARG A 680 20.38 -0.42 1.91
C ARG A 680 21.62 -1.25 1.57
N ALA A 681 22.64 -1.21 2.42
CA ALA A 681 23.85 -2.02 2.24
C ALA A 681 23.56 -3.52 2.36
N ALA A 682 22.79 -3.93 3.38
CA ALA A 682 22.39 -5.31 3.59
C ALA A 682 21.51 -5.86 2.45
N GLU A 683 20.54 -5.07 1.98
CA GLU A 683 19.68 -5.43 0.84
C GLU A 683 20.51 -5.60 -0.45
N ARG A 684 21.43 -4.68 -0.75
CA ARG A 684 22.32 -4.79 -1.93
C ARG A 684 23.17 -6.06 -1.89
N LYS A 685 23.79 -6.37 -0.75
CA LYS A 685 24.59 -7.59 -0.61
C LYS A 685 23.73 -8.85 -0.77
N ASN A 686 22.55 -8.87 -0.16
CA ASN A 686 21.67 -10.03 -0.22
C ASN A 686 21.20 -10.31 -1.66
N THR A 687 20.79 -9.27 -2.39
CA THR A 687 20.46 -9.36 -3.82
C THR A 687 21.64 -9.91 -4.61
N ARG A 688 22.85 -9.38 -4.42
CA ARG A 688 24.08 -9.85 -5.10
C ARG A 688 24.36 -11.33 -4.84
N GLU A 689 24.26 -11.78 -3.59
CA GLU A 689 24.47 -13.19 -3.22
C GLU A 689 23.42 -14.12 -3.84
N ARG A 690 22.14 -13.70 -3.81
CA ARG A 690 21.03 -14.47 -4.36
C ARG A 690 21.17 -14.64 -5.87
N THR A 691 21.49 -13.56 -6.58
CA THR A 691 21.75 -13.56 -8.01
C THR A 691 22.92 -14.50 -8.34
N SER A 692 24.06 -14.35 -7.66
CA SER A 692 25.24 -15.20 -7.89
C SER A 692 24.99 -16.70 -7.61
N LYS A 693 24.28 -17.05 -6.53
CA LYS A 693 23.93 -18.46 -6.21
C LYS A 693 23.00 -19.05 -7.26
N THR A 694 22.01 -18.28 -7.70
CA THR A 694 21.02 -18.74 -8.69
C THR A 694 21.66 -18.94 -10.05
N MET A 695 22.50 -18.00 -10.50
CA MET A 695 23.32 -18.16 -11.70
C MET A 695 24.23 -19.39 -11.63
N ASN A 696 24.93 -19.58 -10.50
CA ASN A 696 25.77 -20.76 -10.28
C ASN A 696 24.98 -22.07 -10.38
N ARG A 697 23.75 -22.10 -9.87
CA ARG A 697 22.86 -23.27 -9.93
C ARG A 697 22.41 -23.56 -11.36
N LEU A 698 21.92 -22.54 -12.08
CA LEU A 698 21.48 -22.65 -13.48
C LEU A 698 22.62 -23.19 -14.36
N ARG A 699 23.81 -22.60 -14.24
CA ARG A 699 25.02 -23.05 -14.93
C ARG A 699 25.36 -24.52 -14.61
N LYS A 700 25.37 -24.89 -13.32
CA LYS A 700 25.73 -26.26 -12.89
C LYS A 700 24.73 -27.30 -13.42
N ASN A 701 23.44 -26.99 -13.38
CA ASN A 701 22.40 -27.86 -13.94
C ASN A 701 22.60 -28.03 -15.45
N PHE A 702 22.78 -26.93 -16.18
CA PHE A 702 23.03 -26.97 -17.61
C PHE A 702 24.28 -27.79 -17.97
N SER A 703 25.39 -27.60 -17.23
CA SER A 703 26.63 -28.34 -17.47
C SER A 703 26.50 -29.84 -17.17
N LYS A 704 25.61 -30.21 -16.25
CA LYS A 704 25.31 -31.60 -15.89
C LYS A 704 24.40 -32.26 -16.93
N ASP A 705 23.39 -31.54 -17.40
CA ASP A 705 22.41 -32.04 -18.37
C ASP A 705 23.02 -32.09 -19.79
N HIS A 706 24.01 -31.24 -20.06
CA HIS A 706 24.73 -31.15 -21.34
C HIS A 706 26.26 -31.34 -21.15
N PRO A 707 26.74 -32.56 -20.86
CA PRO A 707 28.16 -32.77 -20.56
C PRO A 707 29.07 -32.59 -21.79
N THR A 708 28.61 -32.89 -23.01
CA THR A 708 29.44 -32.92 -24.23
C THR A 708 28.94 -31.99 -25.34
N SER A 709 27.65 -31.70 -25.39
CA SER A 709 27.05 -30.79 -26.37
C SER A 709 25.68 -30.29 -25.90
N ALA A 710 25.31 -29.08 -26.29
CA ALA A 710 23.96 -28.53 -26.13
C ALA A 710 23.46 -27.98 -27.47
N THR A 711 22.14 -27.95 -27.67
CA THR A 711 21.55 -27.21 -28.79
C THR A 711 21.56 -25.71 -28.49
N ARG A 712 21.48 -24.89 -29.53
CA ARG A 712 21.33 -23.43 -29.39
C ARG A 712 20.06 -23.08 -28.63
N ARG A 713 18.98 -23.84 -28.80
CA ARG A 713 17.76 -23.73 -27.99
C ARG A 713 18.04 -23.92 -26.50
N ASP A 714 18.79 -24.95 -26.11
CA ASP A 714 19.10 -25.20 -24.69
C ASP A 714 19.93 -24.05 -24.09
N ALA A 715 20.91 -23.56 -24.86
CA ALA A 715 21.74 -22.42 -24.48
C ALA A 715 20.93 -21.11 -24.40
N GLN A 716 19.99 -20.91 -25.32
CA GLN A 716 19.08 -19.77 -25.32
C GLN A 716 18.23 -19.74 -24.05
N THR A 717 17.59 -20.87 -23.72
CA THR A 717 16.78 -21.01 -22.50
C THR A 717 17.61 -20.71 -21.25
N LEU A 718 18.84 -21.22 -21.15
CA LEU A 718 19.73 -20.92 -20.03
C LEU A 718 20.02 -19.42 -19.91
N LEU A 719 20.36 -18.75 -21.01
CA LEU A 719 20.72 -17.34 -21.00
C LEU A 719 19.50 -16.45 -20.69
N GLU A 720 18.32 -16.83 -21.16
CA GLU A 720 17.04 -16.20 -20.79
C GLU A 720 16.75 -16.38 -19.30
N ASP A 721 16.94 -17.60 -18.76
CA ASP A 721 16.80 -17.88 -17.32
C ASP A 721 17.79 -17.06 -16.50
N VAL A 722 19.05 -16.89 -16.95
CA VAL A 722 20.06 -16.07 -16.28
C VAL A 722 19.66 -14.60 -16.27
N LEU A 723 19.24 -14.05 -17.42
CA LEU A 723 18.77 -12.66 -17.52
C LEU A 723 17.52 -12.42 -16.65
N ALA A 724 16.62 -13.40 -16.57
CA ALA A 724 15.43 -13.33 -15.73
C ALA A 724 15.75 -13.26 -14.21
N GLN A 725 16.95 -13.65 -13.78
CA GLN A 725 17.40 -13.50 -12.39
C GLN A 725 18.08 -12.15 -12.10
N LEU A 726 18.48 -11.39 -13.12
CA LEU A 726 19.05 -10.05 -12.96
C LEU A 726 17.91 -9.04 -12.82
N THR A 727 17.43 -8.85 -11.59
CA THR A 727 16.33 -7.92 -11.26
C THR A 727 16.79 -6.49 -11.03
N ASP A 728 18.09 -6.24 -10.83
CA ASP A 728 18.66 -4.93 -10.49
C ASP A 728 19.43 -4.29 -11.65
N THR A 729 19.60 -2.98 -11.60
CA THR A 729 20.36 -2.16 -12.57
C THR A 729 21.75 -1.83 -12.03
N SER A 730 22.32 -2.70 -11.20
CA SER A 730 23.66 -2.53 -10.67
C SER A 730 24.68 -2.57 -11.82
N PRO A 731 25.81 -1.83 -11.74
CA PRO A 731 26.87 -1.89 -12.75
C PRO A 731 27.34 -3.32 -13.04
N GLU A 732 27.29 -4.20 -12.03
CA GLU A 732 27.59 -5.61 -12.14
C GLU A 732 26.53 -6.37 -12.94
N ALA A 733 25.24 -6.11 -12.71
CA ALA A 733 24.15 -6.72 -13.48
C ALA A 733 24.19 -6.28 -14.94
N GLU A 734 24.44 -5.00 -15.23
CA GLU A 734 24.63 -4.50 -16.59
C GLU A 734 25.81 -5.17 -17.31
N LYS A 735 26.93 -5.33 -16.61
CA LYS A 735 28.09 -6.05 -17.16
C LYS A 735 27.74 -7.50 -17.51
N ILE A 736 26.96 -8.18 -16.67
CA ILE A 736 26.49 -9.54 -16.96
C ILE A 736 25.52 -9.54 -18.15
N ARG A 737 24.60 -8.57 -18.26
CA ARG A 737 23.71 -8.42 -19.42
C ARG A 737 24.52 -8.25 -20.71
N ASP A 738 25.55 -7.42 -20.68
CA ASP A 738 26.45 -7.20 -21.82
C ASP A 738 27.26 -8.46 -22.16
N ASP A 739 27.82 -9.15 -21.17
CA ASP A 739 28.53 -10.41 -21.39
C ASP A 739 27.60 -11.49 -21.99
N VAL A 740 26.33 -11.55 -21.56
CA VAL A 740 25.30 -12.44 -22.15
C VAL A 740 25.00 -12.05 -23.59
N ARG A 741 24.85 -10.75 -23.91
CA ARG A 741 24.67 -10.27 -25.30
C ARG A 741 25.84 -10.69 -26.18
N LEU A 742 27.07 -10.54 -25.69
CA LEU A 742 28.27 -10.97 -26.41
C LEU A 742 28.28 -12.49 -26.62
N ILE A 743 27.89 -13.29 -25.62
CA ILE A 743 27.77 -14.75 -25.77
C ILE A 743 26.70 -15.12 -26.82
N ARG A 744 25.54 -14.46 -26.83
CA ARG A 744 24.51 -14.72 -27.85
C ARG A 744 25.02 -14.47 -29.26
N ALA A 745 25.76 -13.38 -29.45
CA ALA A 745 26.37 -13.01 -30.72
C ALA A 745 27.50 -13.96 -31.15
N ASP A 746 28.49 -14.20 -30.27
CA ASP A 746 29.69 -14.99 -30.54
C ASP A 746 29.35 -16.45 -30.92
N PHE A 747 28.31 -17.01 -30.30
CA PHE A 747 27.90 -18.41 -30.50
C PHE A 747 26.66 -18.58 -31.39
N LEU A 748 26.18 -17.49 -32.00
CA LEU A 748 25.05 -17.46 -32.92
C LEU A 748 23.77 -18.11 -32.33
N ILE A 749 23.54 -17.90 -31.03
CA ILE A 749 22.50 -18.58 -30.23
C ILE A 749 21.09 -18.34 -30.80
N ASP A 750 20.83 -17.14 -31.31
CA ASP A 750 19.51 -16.74 -31.83
C ASP A 750 19.27 -17.18 -33.29
N SER A 751 20.21 -17.89 -33.90
CA SER A 751 20.10 -18.40 -35.27
C SER A 751 19.97 -19.92 -35.30
N ASP A 752 19.02 -20.43 -36.09
CA ASP A 752 18.72 -21.87 -36.26
C ASP A 752 18.86 -22.68 -34.96
N VAL A 753 17.87 -22.50 -34.08
CA VAL A 753 17.86 -22.99 -32.69
C VAL A 753 18.00 -24.51 -32.55
N ALA A 754 17.83 -25.28 -33.63
CA ALA A 754 17.98 -26.73 -33.64
C ALA A 754 19.44 -27.20 -33.76
N LEU A 755 20.35 -26.31 -34.19
CA LEU A 755 21.77 -26.65 -34.36
C LEU A 755 22.50 -26.73 -33.00
N PRO A 756 23.59 -27.52 -32.92
CA PRO A 756 24.46 -27.52 -31.76
C PRO A 756 25.21 -26.18 -31.61
N VAL A 757 25.54 -25.82 -30.37
CA VAL A 757 26.41 -24.67 -30.08
C VAL A 757 27.82 -24.96 -30.62
N SER A 758 28.35 -24.07 -31.46
CA SER A 758 29.72 -24.15 -31.99
C SER A 758 30.75 -23.93 -30.89
N GLU A 759 31.89 -24.63 -30.93
CA GLU A 759 32.96 -24.48 -29.94
C GLU A 759 32.47 -24.59 -28.49
N TYR A 760 31.73 -25.66 -28.20
CA TYR A 760 31.00 -25.86 -26.94
C TYR A 760 31.86 -25.71 -25.67
N GLU A 761 33.15 -26.07 -25.71
CA GLU A 761 34.06 -25.86 -24.58
C GLU A 761 34.38 -24.37 -24.34
N THR A 762 34.56 -23.59 -25.41
CA THR A 762 34.72 -22.13 -25.32
C THR A 762 33.45 -21.48 -24.77
N PHE A 763 32.28 -21.98 -25.17
CA PHE A 763 30.98 -21.54 -24.65
C PHE A 763 30.87 -21.80 -23.14
N LYS A 764 31.24 -23.00 -22.67
CA LYS A 764 31.29 -23.32 -21.24
C LYS A 764 32.22 -22.40 -20.46
N GLN A 765 33.41 -22.10 -20.98
CA GLN A 765 34.34 -21.16 -20.33
C GLN A 765 33.76 -19.75 -20.21
N ARG A 766 33.05 -19.27 -21.24
CA ARG A 766 32.35 -17.98 -21.20
C ARG A 766 31.19 -17.99 -20.20
N LEU A 767 30.43 -19.08 -20.11
CA LEU A 767 29.42 -19.26 -19.07
C LEU A 767 30.01 -19.31 -17.65
N GLU A 768 31.21 -19.87 -17.49
CA GLU A 768 31.93 -19.83 -16.21
C GLU A 768 32.37 -18.40 -15.86
N ALA A 769 32.89 -17.65 -16.83
CA ALA A 769 33.32 -16.27 -16.66
C ALA A 769 32.18 -15.34 -16.19
N LEU A 770 30.96 -15.54 -16.70
CA LEU A 770 29.75 -14.81 -16.24
C LEU A 770 29.55 -14.87 -14.72
N THR A 771 29.97 -15.96 -14.08
CA THR A 771 29.70 -16.20 -12.66
C THR A 771 30.83 -15.73 -11.74
N TYR A 772 32.05 -15.60 -12.25
CA TYR A 772 33.25 -15.25 -11.48
C TYR A 772 33.84 -13.87 -11.83
N GLY A 773 33.40 -13.23 -12.91
CA GLY A 773 33.81 -11.87 -13.29
C GLY A 773 33.75 -10.83 -12.17
N PRO A 774 32.72 -10.82 -11.30
CA PRO A 774 32.65 -9.91 -10.15
C PRO A 774 33.59 -10.27 -8.99
N VAL A 775 34.01 -11.52 -8.86
CA VAL A 775 34.94 -12.00 -7.81
C VAL A 775 36.38 -11.70 -8.21
N HIS A 776 36.71 -11.82 -9.50
CA HIS A 776 38.03 -11.45 -10.03
C HIS A 776 38.32 -9.94 -9.94
N GLN A 777 37.34 -9.06 -10.20
CA GLN A 777 37.53 -7.61 -10.07
C GLN A 777 37.83 -7.12 -8.64
N VAL A 778 37.33 -7.83 -7.62
CA VAL A 778 37.63 -7.53 -6.21
C VAL A 778 39.05 -7.99 -5.85
N GLN A 779 39.57 -9.04 -6.50
CA GLN A 779 40.94 -9.51 -6.31
C GLN A 779 41.99 -8.70 -7.10
N ASP A 780 41.58 -8.10 -8.23
CA ASP A 780 42.45 -7.29 -9.11
C ASP A 780 42.49 -5.80 -8.73
N SER A 781 41.69 -5.36 -7.75
CA SER A 781 41.78 -4.01 -7.19
C SER A 781 42.99 -3.94 -6.25
N PRO A 782 44.02 -3.11 -6.53
CA PRO A 782 45.15 -2.98 -5.62
C PRO A 782 44.63 -2.47 -4.28
N THR A 783 44.99 -3.17 -3.21
CA THR A 783 44.70 -2.75 -1.83
C THR A 783 45.34 -1.37 -1.64
N ILE A 784 44.52 -0.33 -1.52
CA ILE A 784 44.94 1.01 -1.07
C ILE A 784 44.71 1.10 0.43
#